data_AF-A0A0M9DYB9-F1
#
_entry.id   AF-A0A0M9DYB9-F1
#
_cell.length_a   1.000
_cell.length_b   1.000
_cell.length_c   1.000
_cell.angle_alpha   90.00
_cell.angle_beta   90.00
_cell.angle_gamma   90.00
#
_symmetry.space_group_name_H-M   'P 1'
#
loop_
_entity.id
_entity.type
_entity.pdbx_description
1 polymer ?
#
loop_
_entity_poly.entity_id
_entity_poly.type
_entity_poly.pdbx_seq_one_letter_code
_entity_poly.pdbx_strand_id
1 'polypeptide(L)'
;MKNSENYTIRLAKPDDMPSLLDIEQACWPKALQVSEKDILNRLTTYPDGQCVMIHNDQCIGVMYSIRINNKKIIYGHHVKNIVDCHEPDGGIVLFISINILPESRQSGMGDRLLDYMLSYSMSKAGVEKVVAVSRCQHYCNRKDMSLMDYIHQQDHHQLSVDPILRFHQLHGAHIKQLIPGYRPNDIDNQGFGVLVEYPSILKKPQIIHQSASNDCQPDNLSETIKTCICEVTKQKDPTCLPSDIPFREMGMESLEIAELCNRLNSILNIHLTVDIFFDFFTINKVSDYLKNYMQSVQELSTKEGKSKSMIQKNLPESDKIAIIGMACRFPGANTVGEFWELLKNGTDAIGTIPENRMNQLYLHNRDFPKHGGFLNDIDYFDAKFFKISPIEAEKLDPQHRILLEVSWEAFENAGIDVTTLQGSQTGVFSGIFTSDYKLLHERALPDDHADIYYATGTSASTVAGRLSYFYDFQGPGITLDTACSSSLTAVHMACHSLKKNECDLALACGINLILSPELTQAFQKAGMLSPDGRCKTFDATANGYVRSEGCGAVILKPLERAIADNNTILAVISGTAVNHDGASNGLTAPNGRSQENLITKALKDASAKPSDISYVETHGTGTILGDPVEIKAIEKTYGKGRPKDTPLIIGSVKTNIGHTEAAAGIAGLIKTVLSIHHGIIPAHLNFQNPNPHISMDAIPAIVPQQQMTWPSEKKRMAGVSSFGFSGTNAHV
;
A
#
# COMPACT_ATOMS: atom_id res chain seq x y z
N MET A 1 15.24 25.52 -12.82
CA MET A 1 16.50 25.30 -13.55
C MET A 1 16.42 23.96 -14.27
N LYS A 2 16.78 23.90 -15.55
CA LYS A 2 16.82 22.65 -16.34
C LYS A 2 17.90 21.71 -15.80
N ASN A 3 17.56 20.45 -15.52
CA ASN A 3 18.32 19.24 -15.84
C ASN A 3 17.61 18.01 -15.26
N SER A 4 16.63 17.48 -15.99
CA SER A 4 16.34 16.05 -15.94
C SER A 4 17.37 15.38 -16.85
N GLU A 5 18.33 14.65 -16.31
CA GLU A 5 19.26 13.86 -17.14
C GLU A 5 18.46 12.81 -17.93
N ASN A 6 18.26 13.05 -19.23
CA ASN A 6 17.59 12.12 -20.14
C ASN A 6 18.58 11.03 -20.55
N TYR A 7 18.59 9.91 -19.83
CA TYR A 7 19.27 8.69 -20.26
C TYR A 7 18.30 7.51 -20.39
N THR A 8 18.61 6.60 -21.31
CA THR A 8 17.83 5.39 -21.58
C THR A 8 18.78 4.20 -21.71
N ILE A 9 18.45 3.06 -21.11
CA ILE A 9 19.16 1.79 -21.33
C ILE A 9 18.27 0.90 -22.21
N ARG A 10 18.83 0.33 -23.27
CA ARG A 10 18.10 -0.56 -24.19
C ARG A 10 19.02 -1.67 -24.71
N LEU A 11 18.43 -2.70 -25.33
CA LEU A 11 19.20 -3.71 -26.05
C LEU A 11 20.01 -3.08 -27.19
N ALA A 12 21.23 -3.58 -27.37
CA ALA A 12 22.13 -3.21 -28.45
C ALA A 12 21.59 -3.73 -29.78
N LYS A 13 21.75 -2.93 -30.84
CA LYS A 13 21.37 -3.27 -32.21
C LYS A 13 22.61 -3.26 -33.11
N PRO A 14 22.60 -3.98 -34.24
CA PRO A 14 23.67 -3.89 -35.23
C PRO A 14 23.97 -2.45 -35.68
N ASP A 15 22.97 -1.58 -35.73
CA ASP A 15 23.12 -0.16 -36.09
C ASP A 15 23.93 0.64 -35.07
N ASP A 16 24.11 0.13 -33.84
CA ASP A 16 24.95 0.78 -32.81
C ASP A 16 26.46 0.56 -33.08
N MET A 17 26.83 -0.26 -34.07
CA MET A 17 28.22 -0.67 -34.32
C MET A 17 29.24 0.47 -34.38
N PRO A 18 28.98 1.61 -35.06
CA PRO A 18 29.93 2.72 -35.08
C PRO A 18 30.22 3.22 -33.66
N SER A 19 29.18 3.44 -32.84
CA SER A 19 29.35 3.89 -31.45
C SER A 19 29.99 2.83 -30.56
N LEU A 20 29.72 1.54 -30.80
CA LEU A 20 30.35 0.45 -30.05
C LEU A 20 31.86 0.38 -30.30
N LEU A 21 32.29 0.61 -31.55
CA LEU A 21 33.71 0.69 -31.92
C LEU A 21 34.37 1.92 -31.28
N ASP A 22 33.70 3.07 -31.27
CA ASP A 22 34.19 4.29 -30.62
C ASP A 22 34.37 4.08 -29.12
N ILE A 23 33.37 3.47 -28.45
CA ILE A 23 33.45 3.13 -27.02
C ILE A 23 34.58 2.15 -26.74
N GLU A 24 34.77 1.12 -27.58
CA GLU A 24 35.85 0.13 -27.43
C GLU A 24 37.22 0.81 -27.56
N GLN A 25 37.39 1.69 -28.55
CA GLN A 25 38.62 2.44 -28.77
C GLN A 25 38.92 3.40 -27.61
N ALA A 26 37.90 4.04 -27.04
CA ALA A 26 38.04 4.96 -25.93
C ALA A 26 38.30 4.27 -24.58
N CYS A 27 37.77 3.05 -24.38
CA CYS A 27 37.83 2.35 -23.10
C CYS A 27 39.05 1.42 -22.95
N TRP A 28 39.61 0.93 -24.06
CA TRP A 28 40.65 -0.11 -24.03
C TRP A 28 41.93 0.30 -24.75
N PRO A 29 43.12 -0.04 -24.20
CA PRO A 29 44.37 0.02 -24.95
C PRO A 29 44.33 -0.85 -26.20
N LYS A 30 45.03 -0.45 -27.28
CA LYS A 30 45.02 -1.12 -28.59
C LYS A 30 45.28 -2.63 -28.53
N ALA A 31 46.12 -3.10 -27.60
CA ALA A 31 46.43 -4.52 -27.43
C ALA A 31 45.28 -5.35 -26.83
N LEU A 32 44.32 -4.69 -26.18
CA LEU A 32 43.19 -5.30 -25.46
C LEU A 32 41.84 -5.11 -26.14
N GLN A 33 41.76 -4.24 -27.15
CA GLN A 33 40.56 -4.03 -27.94
C GLN A 33 40.12 -5.32 -28.65
N VAL A 34 38.81 -5.52 -28.75
CA VAL A 34 38.21 -6.56 -29.59
C VAL A 34 37.93 -6.06 -31.00
N SER A 35 37.95 -6.95 -31.99
CA SER A 35 37.69 -6.57 -33.38
C SER A 35 36.20 -6.31 -33.61
N GLU A 36 35.85 -5.58 -34.67
CA GLU A 36 34.46 -5.41 -35.12
C GLU A 36 33.76 -6.76 -35.29
N LYS A 37 34.45 -7.76 -35.83
CA LYS A 37 33.94 -9.14 -35.96
C LYS A 37 33.57 -9.75 -34.61
N ASP A 38 34.36 -9.50 -33.57
CA ASP A 38 34.11 -10.04 -32.23
C ASP A 38 32.92 -9.34 -31.56
N ILE A 39 32.77 -8.02 -31.75
CA ILE A 39 31.60 -7.27 -31.27
C ILE A 39 30.34 -7.74 -31.96
N LEU A 40 30.38 -7.89 -33.30
CA LEU A 40 29.27 -8.41 -34.06
C LEU A 40 28.89 -9.83 -33.59
N ASN A 41 29.87 -10.69 -33.35
CA ASN A 41 29.63 -12.04 -32.81
C ASN A 41 28.88 -12.00 -31.46
N ARG A 42 29.20 -11.04 -30.57
CA ARG A 42 28.46 -10.86 -29.30
C ARG A 42 27.01 -10.44 -29.53
N LEU A 43 26.79 -9.48 -30.43
CA LEU A 43 25.45 -8.98 -30.75
C LEU A 43 24.57 -10.06 -31.39
N THR A 44 25.16 -10.98 -32.16
CA THR A 44 24.42 -12.06 -32.82
C THR A 44 24.22 -13.28 -31.92
N THR A 45 25.18 -13.62 -31.08
CA THR A 45 25.15 -14.86 -30.28
C THR A 45 24.19 -14.77 -29.10
N TYR A 46 24.10 -13.62 -28.43
CA TYR A 46 23.11 -13.42 -27.36
C TYR A 46 22.57 -11.98 -27.37
N PRO A 47 21.71 -11.61 -28.34
CA PRO A 47 21.22 -10.23 -28.50
C PRO A 47 20.57 -9.69 -27.21
N ASP A 48 19.82 -10.56 -26.52
CA ASP A 48 19.08 -10.23 -25.29
C ASP A 48 19.98 -9.93 -24.09
N GLY A 49 21.28 -10.21 -24.17
CA GLY A 49 22.26 -9.95 -23.12
C GLY A 49 23.16 -8.76 -23.35
N GLN A 50 22.99 -8.03 -24.45
CA GLN A 50 23.85 -6.88 -24.78
C GLN A 50 23.02 -5.60 -24.63
N CYS A 51 23.41 -4.72 -23.72
CA CYS A 51 22.70 -3.46 -23.48
C CYS A 51 23.59 -2.25 -23.75
N VAL A 52 23.01 -1.21 -24.35
CA VAL A 52 23.63 0.10 -24.55
C VAL A 52 22.93 1.16 -23.70
N MET A 53 23.71 2.13 -23.24
CA MET A 53 23.25 3.31 -22.53
C MET A 53 23.30 4.52 -23.46
N ILE A 54 22.16 5.16 -23.66
CA ILE A 54 21.98 6.36 -24.47
C ILE A 54 21.78 7.54 -23.54
N HIS A 55 22.54 8.62 -23.71
CA HIS A 55 22.39 9.87 -22.98
C HIS A 55 22.47 11.02 -23.98
N ASN A 56 21.46 11.90 -23.98
CA ASN A 56 21.33 12.98 -24.98
C ASN A 56 21.49 12.48 -26.43
N ASP A 57 20.78 11.40 -26.77
CA ASP A 57 20.79 10.72 -28.09
C ASP A 57 22.14 10.15 -28.53
N GLN A 58 23.16 10.15 -27.67
CA GLN A 58 24.45 9.53 -27.92
C GLN A 58 24.60 8.22 -27.14
N CYS A 59 25.10 7.17 -27.77
CA CYS A 59 25.50 5.95 -27.08
C CYS A 59 26.79 6.22 -26.30
N ILE A 60 26.71 6.17 -24.97
CA ILE A 60 27.82 6.51 -24.07
C ILE A 60 28.38 5.30 -23.31
N GLY A 61 27.69 4.15 -23.38
CA GLY A 61 28.13 2.94 -22.69
C GLY A 61 27.51 1.67 -23.25
N VAL A 62 28.18 0.54 -23.02
CA VAL A 62 27.74 -0.79 -23.41
C VAL A 62 28.15 -1.83 -22.37
N MET A 63 27.29 -2.81 -22.16
CA MET A 63 27.57 -3.97 -21.33
C MET A 63 27.29 -5.25 -22.11
N TYR A 64 28.28 -6.15 -22.12
CA TYR A 64 28.18 -7.43 -22.82
C TYR A 64 28.08 -8.59 -21.84
N SER A 65 27.22 -9.56 -22.14
CA SER A 65 27.03 -10.76 -21.32
C SER A 65 26.75 -12.01 -22.14
N ILE A 66 26.89 -13.19 -21.52
CA ILE A 66 26.40 -14.47 -22.05
C ILE A 66 25.81 -15.30 -20.91
N ARG A 67 24.99 -16.29 -21.24
CA ARG A 67 24.58 -17.35 -20.31
C ARG A 67 25.48 -18.58 -20.45
N ILE A 68 25.85 -19.20 -19.33
CA ILE A 68 26.64 -20.44 -19.26
C ILE A 68 26.04 -21.38 -18.20
N ASN A 69 26.26 -22.69 -18.34
CA ASN A 69 25.77 -23.69 -17.38
C ASN A 69 26.69 -23.89 -16.16
N ASN A 70 27.98 -23.55 -16.27
CA ASN A 70 28.94 -23.80 -15.20
C ASN A 70 30.10 -22.80 -15.23
N LYS A 71 30.42 -22.19 -14.09
CA LYS A 71 31.56 -21.27 -13.93
C LYS A 71 32.91 -21.90 -14.25
N LYS A 72 33.03 -23.24 -14.21
CA LYS A 72 34.23 -23.96 -14.62
C LYS A 72 34.57 -23.79 -16.10
N ILE A 73 33.61 -23.41 -16.94
CA ILE A 73 33.82 -23.15 -18.38
C ILE A 73 34.72 -21.93 -18.61
N ILE A 74 34.73 -20.99 -17.66
CA ILE A 74 35.58 -19.79 -17.72
C ILE A 74 37.07 -20.17 -17.71
N TYR A 75 37.44 -21.29 -17.10
CA TYR A 75 38.81 -21.78 -17.08
C TYR A 75 39.16 -22.42 -18.42
N GLY A 76 40.25 -21.97 -19.04
CA GLY A 76 40.69 -22.43 -20.36
C GLY A 76 40.10 -21.67 -21.54
N HIS A 77 39.25 -20.67 -21.30
CA HIS A 77 38.76 -19.73 -22.30
C HIS A 77 39.29 -18.32 -22.05
N HIS A 78 39.40 -17.55 -23.12
CA HIS A 78 39.86 -16.17 -23.12
C HIS A 78 38.70 -15.24 -23.48
N VAL A 79 38.81 -13.95 -23.14
CA VAL A 79 37.74 -12.95 -23.34
C VAL A 79 37.17 -12.88 -24.78
N LYS A 80 37.93 -13.33 -25.79
CA LYS A 80 37.52 -13.34 -27.19
C LYS A 80 36.65 -14.55 -27.57
N ASN A 81 36.98 -15.75 -27.07
CA ASN A 81 36.28 -16.99 -27.42
C ASN A 81 35.26 -17.44 -26.36
N ILE A 82 35.19 -16.77 -25.21
CA ILE A 82 34.22 -17.08 -24.15
C ILE A 82 32.77 -17.00 -24.65
N VAL A 83 32.52 -16.17 -25.68
CA VAL A 83 31.20 -16.00 -26.31
C VAL A 83 30.70 -17.30 -26.95
N ASP A 84 31.61 -18.14 -27.45
CA ASP A 84 31.29 -19.42 -28.09
C ASP A 84 30.77 -20.45 -27.08
N CYS A 85 30.89 -20.16 -25.78
CA CYS A 85 30.34 -20.98 -24.70
C CYS A 85 28.91 -20.59 -24.31
N HIS A 86 28.25 -19.72 -25.08
CA HIS A 86 26.89 -19.29 -24.77
C HIS A 86 25.90 -20.45 -24.83
N GLU A 87 25.18 -20.66 -23.73
CA GLU A 87 24.10 -21.62 -23.59
C GLU A 87 22.81 -20.84 -23.29
N PRO A 88 21.81 -20.83 -24.20
CA PRO A 88 20.58 -20.02 -24.06
C PRO A 88 19.83 -20.23 -22.74
N ASP A 89 19.84 -21.46 -22.21
CA ASP A 89 19.19 -21.84 -20.95
C ASP A 89 20.16 -21.89 -19.75
N GLY A 90 21.36 -21.33 -19.90
CA GLY A 90 22.40 -21.34 -18.89
C GLY A 90 21.97 -20.72 -17.56
N GLY A 91 22.19 -21.45 -16.46
CA GLY A 91 21.84 -20.97 -15.11
C GLY A 91 22.67 -19.78 -14.60
N ILE A 92 23.77 -19.45 -15.27
CA ILE A 92 24.70 -18.39 -14.85
C ILE A 92 24.81 -17.34 -15.95
N VAL A 93 24.58 -16.08 -15.61
CA VAL A 93 24.92 -14.95 -16.50
C VAL A 93 26.35 -14.51 -16.21
N LEU A 94 27.21 -14.54 -17.23
CA LEU A 94 28.57 -14.04 -17.20
C LEU A 94 28.64 -12.66 -17.87
N PHE A 95 28.98 -11.63 -17.12
CA PHE A 95 29.35 -10.32 -17.66
C PHE A 95 30.77 -10.34 -18.20
N ILE A 96 30.90 -10.01 -19.49
CA ILE A 96 32.16 -10.04 -20.23
C ILE A 96 32.90 -8.70 -20.10
N SER A 97 32.19 -7.60 -20.26
CA SER A 97 32.73 -6.25 -20.04
C SER A 97 31.63 -5.22 -19.84
N ILE A 98 31.97 -4.17 -19.09
CA ILE A 98 31.22 -2.93 -18.95
C ILE A 98 32.13 -1.80 -19.44
N ASN A 99 31.71 -1.09 -20.47
CA ASN A 99 32.48 -0.02 -21.09
C ASN A 99 31.65 1.26 -21.08
N ILE A 100 32.19 2.33 -20.52
CA ILE A 100 31.59 3.66 -20.55
C ILE A 100 32.65 4.66 -20.98
N LEU A 101 32.26 5.56 -21.89
CA LEU A 101 33.10 6.65 -22.38
C LEU A 101 33.74 7.39 -21.18
N PRO A 102 35.07 7.63 -21.18
CA PRO A 102 35.77 8.23 -20.06
C PRO A 102 35.13 9.52 -19.51
N GLU A 103 34.65 10.39 -20.39
CA GLU A 103 33.96 11.64 -20.09
C GLU A 103 32.63 11.46 -19.34
N SER A 104 32.02 10.28 -19.44
CA SER A 104 30.74 9.93 -18.79
C SER A 104 30.90 9.10 -17.52
N ARG A 105 32.14 8.87 -17.04
CA ARG A 105 32.39 8.06 -15.83
C ARG A 105 32.12 8.80 -14.52
N GLN A 106 32.17 10.13 -14.51
CA GLN A 106 31.97 10.94 -13.30
C GLN A 106 30.48 11.21 -12.98
N SER A 107 29.55 10.83 -13.86
CA SER A 107 28.11 11.05 -13.71
C SER A 107 27.35 9.85 -13.13
N GLY A 108 28.03 8.85 -12.56
CA GLY A 108 27.40 7.66 -11.98
C GLY A 108 26.71 6.73 -13.00
N MET A 109 26.99 6.93 -14.30
CA MET A 109 26.40 6.14 -15.39
C MET A 109 26.89 4.68 -15.38
N GLY A 110 28.10 4.43 -14.84
CA GLY A 110 28.64 3.09 -14.61
C GLY A 110 27.80 2.27 -13.66
N ASP A 111 27.47 2.87 -12.53
CA ASP A 111 26.66 2.28 -11.47
C ASP A 111 25.26 1.97 -12.00
N ARG A 112 24.62 2.95 -12.66
CA ARG A 112 23.29 2.78 -13.28
C ARG A 112 23.24 1.66 -14.32
N LEU A 113 24.27 1.52 -15.16
CA LEU A 113 24.32 0.46 -16.17
C LEU A 113 24.51 -0.92 -15.54
N LEU A 114 25.37 -1.03 -14.52
CA LEU A 114 25.61 -2.27 -13.82
C LEU A 114 24.38 -2.73 -13.01
N ASP A 115 23.74 -1.81 -12.27
CA ASP A 115 22.53 -2.10 -11.49
C ASP A 115 21.36 -2.57 -12.37
N TYR A 116 21.16 -1.88 -13.51
CA TYR A 116 20.18 -2.29 -14.50
C TYR A 116 20.48 -3.71 -15.01
N MET A 117 21.74 -3.98 -15.38
CA MET A 117 22.11 -5.28 -15.93
C MET A 117 22.04 -6.41 -14.90
N LEU A 118 22.36 -6.15 -13.62
CA LEU A 118 22.17 -7.10 -12.54
C LEU A 118 20.68 -7.45 -12.36
N SER A 119 19.83 -6.43 -12.29
CA SER A 119 18.38 -6.60 -12.12
C SER A 119 17.74 -7.29 -13.33
N TYR A 120 18.09 -6.85 -14.54
CA TYR A 120 17.62 -7.43 -15.78
C TYR A 120 18.06 -8.89 -15.92
N SER A 121 19.31 -9.23 -15.59
CA SER A 121 19.81 -10.61 -15.65
C SER A 121 19.09 -11.52 -14.65
N MET A 122 18.87 -11.06 -13.42
CA MET A 122 18.19 -11.85 -12.38
C MET A 122 16.69 -12.03 -12.63
N SER A 123 16.08 -11.16 -13.45
CA SER A 123 14.68 -11.33 -13.90
C SER A 123 14.50 -12.40 -15.00
N LYS A 124 15.58 -12.88 -15.63
CA LYS A 124 15.49 -13.87 -16.71
C LYS A 124 15.24 -15.26 -16.16
N ALA A 125 14.32 -15.98 -16.80
CA ALA A 125 13.93 -17.33 -16.40
C ALA A 125 15.14 -18.28 -16.39
N GLY A 126 15.27 -19.03 -15.29
CA GLY A 126 16.34 -20.01 -15.09
C GLY A 126 17.69 -19.42 -14.72
N VAL A 127 17.84 -18.11 -14.51
CA VAL A 127 19.09 -17.52 -14.00
C VAL A 127 19.16 -17.66 -12.48
N GLU A 128 20.19 -18.34 -12.00
CA GLU A 128 20.44 -18.60 -10.58
C GLU A 128 21.54 -17.68 -10.01
N LYS A 129 22.42 -17.17 -10.87
CA LYS A 129 23.62 -16.44 -10.47
C LYS A 129 24.14 -15.51 -11.55
N VAL A 130 24.76 -14.42 -11.13
CA VAL A 130 25.53 -13.53 -12.00
C VAL A 130 26.99 -13.52 -11.57
N VAL A 131 27.90 -13.60 -12.54
CA VAL A 131 29.36 -13.55 -12.34
C VAL A 131 29.98 -12.61 -13.36
N ALA A 132 31.18 -12.08 -13.09
CA ALA A 132 31.94 -11.31 -14.06
C ALA A 132 33.43 -11.67 -13.98
N VAL A 133 34.16 -11.48 -15.07
CA VAL A 133 35.63 -11.55 -15.05
C VAL A 133 36.20 -10.16 -15.34
N SER A 134 36.76 -9.55 -14.30
CA SER A 134 37.29 -8.19 -14.33
C SER A 134 38.81 -8.16 -14.44
N ARG A 135 39.40 -6.97 -14.33
CA ARG A 135 40.86 -6.74 -14.30
C ARG A 135 41.22 -5.75 -13.19
N CYS A 136 42.49 -5.72 -12.80
CA CYS A 136 42.99 -4.67 -11.93
C CYS A 136 43.40 -3.45 -12.77
N GLN A 137 43.07 -2.26 -12.30
CA GLN A 137 43.46 -1.01 -12.95
C GLN A 137 44.90 -0.60 -12.64
N HIS A 138 45.35 -0.83 -11.40
CA HIS A 138 46.59 -0.23 -10.89
C HIS A 138 47.65 -1.23 -10.45
N TYR A 139 47.45 -2.53 -10.71
CA TYR A 139 48.43 -3.56 -10.36
C TYR A 139 49.80 -3.34 -11.02
N CYS A 140 49.87 -2.83 -12.25
CA CYS A 140 51.14 -2.54 -12.94
C CYS A 140 52.05 -1.54 -12.18
N ASN A 141 51.48 -0.75 -11.26
CA ASN A 141 52.21 0.18 -10.41
C ASN A 141 52.76 -0.48 -9.11
N ARG A 142 52.41 -1.74 -8.84
CA ARG A 142 52.76 -2.48 -7.62
C ARG A 142 53.71 -3.63 -7.93
N LYS A 143 55.00 -3.31 -8.04
CA LYS A 143 56.07 -4.30 -8.28
C LYS A 143 56.51 -5.04 -7.02
N ASP A 144 56.01 -4.64 -5.87
CA ASP A 144 56.36 -5.11 -4.53
C ASP A 144 55.59 -6.37 -4.10
N MET A 145 54.64 -6.87 -4.89
CA MET A 145 53.80 -8.02 -4.54
C MET A 145 53.26 -8.79 -5.74
N SER A 146 52.74 -10.00 -5.48
CA SER A 146 52.07 -10.81 -6.49
C SER A 146 50.67 -10.27 -6.79
N LEU A 147 50.15 -10.57 -7.99
CA LEU A 147 48.77 -10.23 -8.36
C LEU A 147 47.74 -10.89 -7.42
N MET A 148 48.05 -12.09 -6.91
CA MET A 148 47.17 -12.80 -5.99
C MET A 148 47.06 -12.06 -4.65
N ASP A 149 48.17 -11.56 -4.13
CA ASP A 149 48.17 -10.73 -2.91
C ASP A 149 47.49 -9.38 -3.18
N TYR A 150 47.69 -8.82 -4.38
CA TYR A 150 47.10 -7.54 -4.77
C TYR A 150 45.57 -7.57 -4.81
N ILE A 151 44.94 -8.60 -5.40
CA ILE A 151 43.46 -8.68 -5.45
C ILE A 151 42.81 -8.86 -4.07
N HIS A 152 43.59 -9.29 -3.08
CA HIS A 152 43.17 -9.42 -1.69
C HIS A 152 43.57 -8.22 -0.83
N GLN A 153 44.28 -7.24 -1.39
CA GLN A 153 44.53 -5.99 -0.70
C GLN A 153 43.25 -5.21 -0.53
N GLN A 154 42.99 -4.87 0.72
CA GLN A 154 41.86 -4.06 1.10
C GLN A 154 42.36 -2.79 1.78
N ASP A 155 41.62 -1.71 1.59
CA ASP A 155 41.79 -0.53 2.39
C ASP A 155 41.27 -0.78 3.82
N HIS A 156 41.34 0.25 4.65
CA HIS A 156 40.85 0.21 6.02
C HIS A 156 39.34 -0.06 6.15
N HIS A 157 38.58 -0.02 5.04
CA HIS A 157 37.16 -0.37 4.98
C HIS A 157 36.89 -1.78 4.44
N GLN A 158 37.91 -2.63 4.33
CA GLN A 158 37.82 -3.98 3.74
C GLN A 158 37.35 -3.99 2.27
N LEU A 159 37.43 -2.83 1.59
CA LEU A 159 37.17 -2.71 0.16
C LEU A 159 38.48 -2.82 -0.60
N SER A 160 38.45 -3.40 -1.80
CA SER A 160 39.64 -3.56 -2.63
C SER A 160 40.30 -2.20 -2.86
N VAL A 161 41.62 -2.18 -2.73
CA VAL A 161 42.41 -0.99 -3.06
C VAL A 161 42.43 -0.71 -4.56
N ASP A 162 42.07 -1.70 -5.39
CA ASP A 162 41.94 -1.53 -6.83
C ASP A 162 40.58 -0.90 -7.18
N PRO A 163 40.52 0.24 -7.89
CA PRO A 163 39.26 0.93 -8.15
C PRO A 163 38.24 0.11 -8.94
N ILE A 164 38.68 -0.76 -9.86
CA ILE A 164 37.76 -1.58 -10.67
C ILE A 164 37.18 -2.72 -9.82
N LEU A 165 38.00 -3.36 -8.98
CA LEU A 165 37.51 -4.41 -8.07
C LEU A 165 36.62 -3.81 -6.98
N ARG A 166 36.95 -2.61 -6.49
CA ARG A 166 36.13 -1.82 -5.57
C ARG A 166 34.77 -1.50 -6.17
N PHE A 167 34.72 -1.06 -7.42
CA PHE A 167 33.47 -0.82 -8.15
C PHE A 167 32.57 -2.06 -8.10
N HIS A 168 33.09 -3.26 -8.40
CA HIS A 168 32.31 -4.49 -8.30
C HIS A 168 31.86 -4.80 -6.86
N GLN A 169 32.72 -4.61 -5.84
CA GLN A 169 32.35 -4.86 -4.44
C GLN A 169 31.28 -3.90 -3.91
N LEU A 170 31.29 -2.63 -4.34
CA LEU A 170 30.25 -1.66 -3.99
C LEU A 170 28.88 -2.07 -4.55
N HIS A 171 28.85 -2.85 -5.63
CA HIS A 171 27.65 -3.46 -6.20
C HIS A 171 27.40 -4.88 -5.66
N GLY A 172 27.96 -5.21 -4.50
CA GLY A 172 27.73 -6.46 -3.78
C GLY A 172 28.52 -7.67 -4.29
N ALA A 173 29.45 -7.51 -5.24
CA ALA A 173 30.24 -8.64 -5.73
C ALA A 173 31.29 -9.10 -4.71
N HIS A 174 31.50 -10.40 -4.64
CA HIS A 174 32.64 -10.99 -3.92
C HIS A 174 33.76 -11.32 -4.88
N ILE A 175 34.97 -10.81 -4.62
CA ILE A 175 36.20 -11.19 -5.32
C ILE A 175 36.54 -12.63 -4.94
N LYS A 176 36.64 -13.53 -5.93
CA LYS A 176 36.85 -14.96 -5.67
C LYS A 176 38.30 -15.37 -5.91
N GLN A 177 38.74 -15.33 -7.15
CA GLN A 177 40.06 -15.85 -7.54
C GLN A 177 40.49 -15.36 -8.91
N LEU A 178 41.78 -15.57 -9.21
CA LEU A 178 42.36 -15.32 -10.53
C LEU A 178 41.96 -16.41 -11.54
N ILE A 179 41.76 -15.98 -12.79
CA ILE A 179 41.54 -16.84 -13.95
C ILE A 179 42.78 -16.74 -14.85
N PRO A 180 43.69 -17.73 -14.80
CA PRO A 180 44.89 -17.72 -15.62
C PRO A 180 44.58 -17.67 -17.11
N GLY A 181 45.30 -16.81 -17.82
CA GLY A 181 45.21 -16.68 -19.27
C GLY A 181 43.96 -15.97 -19.79
N TYR A 182 42.96 -15.60 -18.99
CA TYR A 182 41.70 -15.03 -19.49
C TYR A 182 41.87 -13.84 -20.46
N ARG A 183 42.92 -13.02 -20.29
CA ARG A 183 43.28 -11.92 -21.19
C ARG A 183 44.76 -12.00 -21.55
N PRO A 184 45.19 -12.87 -22.48
CA PRO A 184 46.61 -13.18 -22.68
C PRO A 184 47.47 -11.97 -23.11
N ASN A 185 46.86 -10.95 -23.69
CA ASN A 185 47.53 -9.72 -24.10
C ASN A 185 47.60 -8.64 -22.99
N ASP A 186 47.02 -8.88 -21.81
CA ASP A 186 47.03 -7.96 -20.67
C ASP A 186 48.31 -8.13 -19.85
N ILE A 187 49.38 -7.56 -20.36
CA ILE A 187 50.71 -7.61 -19.73
C ILE A 187 50.67 -7.00 -18.34
N ASP A 188 49.87 -5.93 -18.15
CA ASP A 188 49.72 -5.24 -16.87
C ASP A 188 49.14 -6.16 -15.79
N ASN A 189 48.28 -7.10 -16.16
CA ASN A 189 47.69 -8.10 -15.26
C ASN A 189 48.26 -9.50 -15.49
N GLN A 190 49.44 -9.62 -16.13
CA GLN A 190 50.14 -10.90 -16.40
C GLN A 190 49.28 -11.94 -17.13
N GLY A 191 48.30 -11.50 -17.93
CA GLY A 191 47.39 -12.37 -18.65
C GLY A 191 46.17 -12.88 -17.85
N PHE A 192 46.07 -12.56 -16.56
CA PHE A 192 45.01 -13.04 -15.67
C PHE A 192 43.75 -12.17 -15.74
N GLY A 193 42.58 -12.80 -15.52
CA GLY A 193 41.35 -12.12 -15.15
C GLY A 193 41.03 -12.32 -13.67
N VAL A 194 40.16 -11.49 -13.09
CA VAL A 194 39.69 -11.60 -11.71
C VAL A 194 38.22 -12.00 -11.71
N LEU A 195 37.90 -13.20 -11.21
CA LEU A 195 36.51 -13.65 -11.10
C LEU A 195 35.83 -12.97 -9.90
N VAL A 196 34.72 -12.30 -10.17
CA VAL A 196 33.82 -11.74 -9.16
C VAL A 196 32.44 -12.40 -9.27
N GLU A 197 31.80 -12.67 -8.13
CA GLU A 197 30.46 -13.29 -8.08
C GLU A 197 29.49 -12.38 -7.33
N TYR A 198 28.32 -12.13 -7.92
CA TYR A 198 27.24 -11.36 -7.29
C TYR A 198 26.27 -12.32 -6.55
N PRO A 199 25.65 -11.88 -5.44
CA PRO A 199 24.73 -12.70 -4.66
C PRO A 199 23.42 -12.99 -5.42
N SER A 200 22.87 -14.20 -5.26
CA SER A 200 21.63 -14.67 -5.91
C SER A 200 20.35 -13.99 -5.42
N ILE A 201 20.44 -13.19 -4.37
CA ILE A 201 19.41 -12.24 -3.93
C ILE A 201 20.16 -10.91 -3.86
N LEU A 202 19.71 -9.88 -4.57
CA LEU A 202 20.21 -8.51 -4.39
C LEU A 202 19.83 -8.06 -2.98
N LYS A 203 20.62 -8.48 -1.98
CA LYS A 203 20.57 -7.95 -0.63
C LYS A 203 21.31 -6.63 -0.65
N LYS A 204 20.71 -5.57 -0.09
CA LYS A 204 21.46 -4.38 0.37
C LYS A 204 22.73 -4.86 1.11
N PRO A 205 23.89 -4.23 0.89
CA PRO A 205 25.19 -4.77 1.31
C PRO A 205 25.21 -5.06 2.83
N GLN A 206 25.75 -6.22 3.19
CA GLN A 206 26.10 -6.54 4.57
C GLN A 206 27.35 -5.75 4.96
N ILE A 207 27.20 -4.84 5.92
CA ILE A 207 28.29 -4.08 6.50
C ILE A 207 29.12 -5.02 7.40
N ILE A 208 30.43 -5.04 7.17
CA ILE A 208 31.39 -5.69 8.06
C ILE A 208 31.75 -4.68 9.16
N HIS A 209 31.44 -5.03 10.41
CA HIS A 209 31.69 -4.21 11.60
C HIS A 209 33.18 -4.19 11.96
N GLN A 210 33.72 -3.02 12.35
CA GLN A 210 34.73 -2.96 13.41
C GLN A 210 34.79 -1.61 14.17
N SER A 211 34.68 -1.75 15.49
CA SER A 211 35.05 -0.91 16.65
C SER A 211 35.02 0.62 16.54
N ALA A 212 34.03 1.21 17.23
CA ALA A 212 33.99 2.62 17.60
C ALA A 212 35.03 2.95 18.71
N SER A 213 35.76 4.03 18.52
CA SER A 213 36.46 4.75 19.60
C SER A 213 35.45 5.57 20.40
N ASN A 214 35.40 5.33 21.71
CA ASN A 214 34.58 6.04 22.68
C ASN A 214 34.89 7.55 22.70
N ASP A 215 33.94 8.40 22.30
CA ASP A 215 33.83 9.77 22.86
C ASP A 215 32.48 10.50 22.62
N CYS A 216 31.44 9.87 22.07
CA CYS A 216 30.11 10.50 21.95
C CYS A 216 29.05 9.68 22.69
N GLN A 217 28.47 10.24 23.76
CA GLN A 217 27.41 9.57 24.52
C GLN A 217 26.08 9.52 23.73
N PRO A 218 25.33 8.40 23.78
CA PRO A 218 24.12 8.17 22.99
C PRO A 218 22.94 9.10 23.30
N ASP A 219 23.02 9.89 24.36
CA ASP A 219 21.93 10.78 24.79
C ASP A 219 21.83 12.10 23.99
N ASN A 220 22.78 12.39 23.08
CA ASN A 220 22.82 13.68 22.35
C ASN A 220 22.78 13.64 20.80
N LEU A 221 22.28 12.56 20.20
CA LEU A 221 22.24 12.41 18.73
C LEU A 221 21.27 13.39 18.04
N SER A 222 20.14 13.71 18.68
CA SER A 222 19.15 14.65 18.13
C SER A 222 19.70 16.09 18.07
N GLU A 223 20.40 16.58 19.11
CA GLU A 223 21.02 17.91 19.03
C GLU A 223 22.21 17.94 18.08
N THR A 224 22.95 16.83 17.96
CA THR A 224 24.05 16.72 16.97
C THR A 224 23.50 16.88 15.55
N ILE A 225 22.41 16.18 15.22
CA ILE A 225 21.75 16.31 13.91
C ILE A 225 21.21 17.73 13.71
N LYS A 226 20.56 18.33 14.71
CA LYS A 226 20.08 19.72 14.64
C LYS A 226 21.21 20.72 14.40
N THR A 227 22.33 20.54 15.07
CA THR A 227 23.53 21.40 14.90
C THR A 227 24.07 21.28 13.48
N CYS A 228 24.22 20.05 12.97
CA CYS A 228 24.63 19.83 11.58
C CYS A 228 23.65 20.46 10.59
N ILE A 229 22.34 20.37 10.82
CA ILE A 229 21.32 21.01 9.96
C ILE A 229 21.48 22.53 9.96
N CYS A 230 21.66 23.17 11.12
CA CYS A 230 21.88 24.60 11.21
C CYS A 230 23.14 25.05 10.46
N GLU A 231 24.22 24.27 10.55
CA GLU A 231 25.47 24.58 9.84
C GLU A 231 25.33 24.45 8.31
N VAL A 232 24.61 23.42 7.84
CA VAL A 232 24.37 23.21 6.41
C VAL A 232 23.41 24.26 5.83
N THR A 233 22.34 24.56 6.55
CA THR A 233 21.30 25.51 6.11
C THR A 233 21.59 26.97 6.46
N LYS A 234 22.69 27.23 7.19
CA LYS A 234 23.09 28.55 7.72
C LYS A 234 22.05 29.20 8.64
N GLN A 235 21.17 28.40 9.25
CA GLN A 235 20.22 28.87 10.26
C GLN A 235 20.91 29.08 11.61
N LYS A 236 20.46 30.08 12.38
CA LYS A 236 21.20 30.57 13.56
C LYS A 236 20.90 29.83 14.86
N ASP A 237 19.83 29.03 14.94
CA ASP A 237 19.39 28.44 16.21
C ASP A 237 18.92 26.98 16.07
N PRO A 238 19.71 26.00 16.56
CA PRO A 238 19.36 24.58 16.54
C PRO A 238 18.21 24.21 17.48
N THR A 239 17.87 25.05 18.46
CA THR A 239 16.78 24.77 19.40
C THR A 239 15.39 24.93 18.78
N CYS A 240 15.31 25.64 17.64
CA CYS A 240 14.06 25.90 16.92
C CYS A 240 13.71 24.84 15.85
N LEU A 241 14.57 23.84 15.61
CA LEU A 241 14.34 22.83 14.57
C LEU A 241 13.38 21.72 15.06
N PRO A 242 12.25 21.49 14.36
CA PRO A 242 11.31 20.42 14.71
C PRO A 242 11.89 19.04 14.37
N SER A 243 11.85 18.10 15.32
CA SER A 243 12.52 16.80 15.15
C SER A 243 11.74 15.76 14.32
N ASP A 244 10.43 15.97 14.13
CA ASP A 244 9.48 15.01 13.53
C ASP A 244 8.96 15.43 12.15
N ILE A 245 9.55 16.49 11.58
CA ILE A 245 9.23 16.98 10.24
C ILE A 245 10.21 16.39 9.24
N PRO A 246 9.74 15.94 8.06
CA PRO A 246 10.62 15.47 7.00
C PRO A 246 11.66 16.52 6.59
N PHE A 247 12.92 16.15 6.35
CA PHE A 247 13.99 17.10 5.97
C PHE A 247 13.59 18.04 4.82
N ARG A 248 12.82 17.53 3.85
CA ARG A 248 12.31 18.30 2.71
C ARG A 248 11.28 19.36 3.10
N GLU A 249 10.41 19.06 4.06
CA GLU A 249 9.45 20.03 4.61
C GLU A 249 10.14 21.08 5.49
N MET A 250 11.36 20.80 5.97
CA MET A 250 12.24 21.79 6.61
C MET A 250 12.97 22.69 5.59
N GLY A 251 12.68 22.53 4.30
CA GLY A 251 13.30 23.28 3.21
C GLY A 251 14.67 22.75 2.78
N MET A 252 15.05 21.52 3.16
CA MET A 252 16.31 20.91 2.72
C MET A 252 16.17 20.26 1.34
N GLU A 253 17.02 20.68 0.42
CA GLU A 253 17.20 20.10 -0.91
C GLU A 253 18.21 18.94 -0.90
N SER A 254 18.23 18.11 -1.95
CA SER A 254 19.07 16.90 -2.01
C SER A 254 20.58 17.16 -1.80
N LEU A 255 21.08 18.34 -2.15
CA LEU A 255 22.47 18.74 -1.93
C LEU A 255 22.77 19.01 -0.44
N GLU A 256 21.81 19.57 0.28
CA GLU A 256 21.91 19.85 1.71
C GLU A 256 21.77 18.56 2.53
N ILE A 257 20.95 17.62 2.07
CA ILE A 257 20.85 16.27 2.66
C ILE A 257 22.16 15.48 2.45
N ALA A 258 22.80 15.60 1.28
CA ALA A 258 24.10 14.98 1.03
C ALA A 258 25.21 15.59 1.91
N GLU A 259 25.21 16.91 2.10
CA GLU A 259 26.16 17.57 3.00
C GLU A 259 25.92 17.22 4.48
N LEU A 260 24.65 17.13 4.90
CA LEU A 260 24.28 16.63 6.24
C LEU A 260 24.80 15.20 6.47
N CYS A 261 24.65 14.32 5.48
CA CYS A 261 25.18 12.96 5.50
C CYS A 261 26.71 12.94 5.68
N ASN A 262 27.44 13.72 4.89
CA ASN A 262 28.90 13.82 4.99
C ASN A 262 29.35 14.32 6.37
N ARG A 263 28.64 15.29 6.93
CA ARG A 263 28.94 15.85 8.26
C ARG A 263 28.65 14.88 9.39
N LEU A 264 27.50 14.18 9.37
CA LEU A 264 27.21 13.15 10.36
C LEU A 264 28.23 12.00 10.29
N ASN A 265 28.66 11.60 9.08
CA ASN A 265 29.74 10.63 8.92
C ASN A 265 31.04 11.09 9.56
N SER A 266 31.42 12.35 9.35
CA SER A 266 32.63 12.93 9.92
C SER A 266 32.58 13.07 11.44
N ILE A 267 31.44 13.49 11.99
CA ILE A 267 31.30 13.80 13.43
C ILE A 267 31.12 12.53 14.25
N LEU A 268 30.31 11.59 13.76
CA LEU A 268 29.99 10.36 14.49
C LEU A 268 30.93 9.21 14.13
N ASN A 269 31.85 9.41 13.16
CA ASN A 269 32.77 8.41 12.64
C ASN A 269 32.04 7.12 12.20
N ILE A 270 30.97 7.31 11.44
CA ILE A 270 30.09 6.26 10.90
C ILE A 270 30.02 6.38 9.37
N HIS A 271 29.49 5.35 8.73
CA HIS A 271 29.27 5.36 7.29
C HIS A 271 27.77 5.30 6.95
N LEU A 272 27.13 6.46 6.97
CA LEU A 272 25.81 6.70 6.42
C LEU A 272 25.91 6.96 4.92
N THR A 273 24.95 6.43 4.19
CA THR A 273 24.70 6.75 2.78
C THR A 273 23.46 7.63 2.68
N VAL A 274 23.35 8.43 1.63
CA VAL A 274 22.29 9.46 1.52
C VAL A 274 20.88 8.83 1.50
N ASP A 275 20.74 7.58 1.02
CA ASP A 275 19.50 6.80 1.05
C ASP A 275 18.92 6.65 2.47
N ILE A 276 19.76 6.69 3.51
CA ILE A 276 19.29 6.64 4.91
C ILE A 276 18.40 7.84 5.25
N PHE A 277 18.64 9.02 4.66
CA PHE A 277 17.79 10.20 4.89
C PHE A 277 16.51 10.19 4.05
N PHE A 278 16.40 9.25 3.10
CA PHE A 278 15.16 8.97 2.37
C PHE A 278 14.35 7.86 3.08
N ASP A 279 15.03 6.82 3.58
CA ASP A 279 14.43 5.73 4.36
C ASP A 279 14.00 6.21 5.78
N PHE A 280 14.79 7.12 6.39
CA PHE A 280 14.56 7.72 7.69
C PHE A 280 14.54 9.25 7.54
N PHE A 281 13.37 9.77 7.16
CA PHE A 281 13.25 11.13 6.64
C PHE A 281 13.11 12.24 7.69
N THR A 282 13.14 11.94 8.99
CA THR A 282 13.06 12.94 10.09
C THR A 282 14.28 12.86 11.00
N ILE A 283 14.57 13.93 11.75
CA ILE A 283 15.67 13.96 12.74
C ILE A 283 15.53 12.83 13.75
N ASN A 284 14.32 12.57 14.25
CA ASN A 284 14.07 11.49 15.22
C ASN A 284 14.28 10.11 14.58
N LYS A 285 13.78 9.86 13.37
CA LYS A 285 14.00 8.57 12.68
C LYS A 285 15.49 8.32 12.38
N VAL A 286 16.24 9.34 11.96
CA VAL A 286 17.70 9.24 11.80
C VAL A 286 18.36 9.05 13.16
N SER A 287 17.94 9.76 14.20
CA SER A 287 18.48 9.59 15.56
C SER A 287 18.28 8.18 16.09
N ASP A 288 17.09 7.59 15.90
CA ASP A 288 16.76 6.26 16.37
C ASP A 288 17.47 5.18 15.53
N TYR A 289 17.57 5.38 14.21
CA TYR A 289 18.42 4.57 13.35
C TYR A 289 19.87 4.59 13.85
N LEU A 290 20.41 5.78 14.15
CA LEU A 290 21.77 5.95 14.66
C LEU A 290 21.97 5.36 16.05
N LYS A 291 21.00 5.51 16.96
CA LYS A 291 21.02 4.87 18.28
C LYS A 291 21.07 3.36 18.14
N ASN A 292 20.21 2.77 17.32
CA ASN A 292 20.18 1.32 17.07
C ASN A 292 21.45 0.85 16.36
N TYR A 293 21.96 1.62 15.41
CA TYR A 293 23.22 1.36 14.72
C TYR A 293 24.41 1.38 15.70
N MET A 294 24.48 2.37 16.59
CA MET A 294 25.55 2.48 17.60
C MET A 294 25.41 1.44 18.73
N GLN A 295 24.18 1.13 19.17
CA GLN A 295 23.90 0.08 20.17
C GLN A 295 24.21 -1.31 19.61
N SER A 296 23.84 -1.61 18.37
CA SER A 296 24.20 -2.89 17.74
C SER A 296 25.71 -3.03 17.61
N VAL A 297 26.44 -1.96 17.29
CA VAL A 297 27.91 -1.93 17.28
C VAL A 297 28.53 -2.17 18.67
N GLN A 298 27.90 -1.69 19.76
CA GLN A 298 28.34 -1.92 21.15
C GLN A 298 27.97 -3.31 21.70
N GLU A 299 26.80 -3.87 21.38
CA GLU A 299 26.38 -5.20 21.81
C GLU A 299 27.17 -6.32 21.11
N LEU A 300 27.59 -6.09 19.86
CA LEU A 300 28.45 -7.00 19.09
C LEU A 300 29.89 -7.10 19.63
N SER A 301 30.31 -6.18 20.51
CA SER A 301 31.64 -6.21 21.15
C SER A 301 31.66 -6.90 22.53
N THR A 302 30.52 -7.33 23.09
CA THR A 302 30.48 -7.91 24.46
C THR A 302 29.77 -9.25 24.66
N LYS A 303 29.11 -9.87 23.66
CA LYS A 303 28.52 -11.22 23.85
C LYS A 303 28.62 -12.11 22.61
N GLU A 304 29.59 -13.03 22.63
CA GLU A 304 29.40 -14.34 22.00
C GLU A 304 28.27 -15.08 22.74
N GLY A 305 27.27 -15.54 21.99
CA GLY A 305 26.29 -16.54 22.46
C GLY A 305 25.06 -15.99 23.16
N LYS A 306 24.04 -15.63 22.36
CA LYS A 306 22.64 -16.07 22.49
C LYS A 306 21.79 -15.39 21.43
N SER A 307 21.59 -16.08 20.30
CA SER A 307 20.51 -15.75 19.37
C SER A 307 19.19 -15.99 20.10
N LYS A 308 18.51 -14.89 20.47
CA LYS A 308 17.08 -14.95 20.79
C LYS A 308 16.37 -15.28 19.48
N SER A 309 16.09 -16.56 19.28
CA SER A 309 14.98 -17.00 18.45
C SER A 309 13.77 -16.16 18.84
N MET A 310 13.32 -15.28 17.95
CA MET A 310 11.94 -14.81 17.98
C MET A 310 11.11 -16.07 17.78
N ILE A 311 10.57 -16.56 18.89
CA ILE A 311 9.60 -17.64 18.90
C ILE A 311 8.44 -17.13 18.05
N GLN A 312 8.38 -17.55 16.79
CA GLN A 312 7.12 -17.67 16.06
C GLN A 312 6.30 -18.63 16.90
N LYS A 313 5.49 -18.05 17.79
CA LYS A 313 4.45 -18.75 18.51
C LYS A 313 3.49 -19.19 17.42
N ASN A 314 3.58 -20.46 17.00
CA ASN A 314 2.50 -21.18 16.34
C ASN A 314 1.34 -21.25 17.34
N LEU A 315 0.64 -20.12 17.48
CA LEU A 315 -0.70 -20.06 18.01
C LEU A 315 -1.60 -20.75 16.99
N PRO A 316 -2.56 -21.58 17.42
CA PRO A 316 -3.47 -22.23 16.49
C PRO A 316 -4.14 -21.17 15.60
N GLU A 317 -4.10 -21.29 14.27
CA GLU A 317 -4.77 -20.29 13.41
C GLU A 317 -6.29 -20.37 13.60
N SER A 318 -6.85 -19.53 14.48
CA SER A 318 -8.28 -19.22 14.40
C SER A 318 -8.51 -18.27 13.22
N ASP A 319 -9.27 -18.72 12.22
CA ASP A 319 -9.73 -17.91 11.07
C ASP A 319 -10.68 -16.74 11.44
N LYS A 320 -10.75 -16.36 12.72
CA LYS A 320 -11.65 -15.31 13.22
C LYS A 320 -10.92 -13.99 13.37
N ILE A 321 -11.61 -12.91 13.01
CA ILE A 321 -11.08 -11.56 13.05
C ILE A 321 -11.83 -10.77 14.11
N ALA A 322 -11.10 -10.16 15.05
CA ALA A 322 -11.64 -9.25 16.04
C ALA A 322 -11.80 -7.85 15.45
N ILE A 323 -12.92 -7.20 15.76
CA ILE A 323 -13.09 -5.76 15.64
C ILE A 323 -12.65 -5.17 16.97
N ILE A 324 -11.56 -4.41 16.98
CA ILE A 324 -10.96 -3.88 18.21
C ILE A 324 -11.16 -2.38 18.39
N GLY A 325 -11.49 -1.65 17.32
CA GLY A 325 -11.83 -0.23 17.35
C GLY A 325 -12.78 0.11 16.21
N MET A 326 -13.54 1.20 16.39
CA MET A 326 -14.45 1.73 15.38
C MET A 326 -14.67 3.22 15.58
N ALA A 327 -14.94 3.94 14.49
CA ALA A 327 -15.33 5.34 14.50
C ALA A 327 -16.27 5.62 13.32
N CYS A 328 -17.07 6.68 13.41
CA CYS A 328 -17.99 7.05 12.35
C CYS A 328 -18.40 8.53 12.37
N ARG A 329 -18.87 8.99 11.21
CA ARG A 329 -19.66 10.20 11.00
C ARG A 329 -20.90 9.81 10.20
N PHE A 330 -22.09 9.95 10.77
CA PHE A 330 -23.37 9.71 10.10
C PHE A 330 -24.30 10.91 10.31
N PRO A 331 -25.36 11.07 9.50
CA PRO A 331 -26.33 12.14 9.70
C PRO A 331 -26.85 12.12 11.15
N GLY A 332 -26.74 13.26 11.83
CA GLY A 332 -27.13 13.42 13.23
C GLY A 332 -26.20 12.77 14.27
N ALA A 333 -25.05 12.22 13.88
CA ALA A 333 -24.11 11.58 14.78
C ALA A 333 -22.64 11.71 14.31
N ASN A 334 -21.84 12.44 15.06
CA ASN A 334 -20.40 12.61 14.81
C ASN A 334 -19.55 11.58 15.53
N THR A 335 -20.11 10.73 16.39
CA THR A 335 -19.35 9.66 17.05
C THR A 335 -20.14 8.36 17.10
N VAL A 336 -19.47 7.26 17.40
CA VAL A 336 -20.10 5.95 17.60
C VAL A 336 -21.10 5.98 18.77
N GLY A 337 -20.81 6.74 19.83
CA GLY A 337 -21.71 6.93 20.97
C GLY A 337 -22.96 7.73 20.60
N GLU A 338 -22.80 8.83 19.87
CA GLU A 338 -23.93 9.61 19.35
C GLU A 338 -24.78 8.78 18.38
N PHE A 339 -24.13 7.97 17.53
CA PHE A 339 -24.82 7.09 16.61
C PHE A 339 -25.64 6.04 17.36
N TRP A 340 -25.10 5.48 18.45
CA TRP A 340 -25.88 4.59 19.31
C TRP A 340 -27.10 5.28 19.91
N GLU A 341 -26.97 6.48 20.48
CA GLU A 341 -28.11 7.18 21.06
C GLU A 341 -29.16 7.56 20.01
N LEU A 342 -28.73 7.92 18.79
CA LEU A 342 -29.63 8.13 17.65
C LEU A 342 -30.45 6.87 17.34
N LEU A 343 -29.80 5.71 17.22
CA LEU A 343 -30.46 4.44 16.93
C LEU A 343 -31.39 3.99 18.06
N LYS A 344 -30.91 4.05 19.31
CA LYS A 344 -31.65 3.67 20.52
C LYS A 344 -32.92 4.50 20.70
N ASN A 345 -32.87 5.79 20.36
CA ASN A 345 -34.03 6.68 20.43
C ASN A 345 -34.96 6.57 19.22
N GLY A 346 -34.61 5.77 18.21
CA GLY A 346 -35.42 5.63 16.99
C GLY A 346 -35.49 6.92 16.16
N THR A 347 -34.41 7.70 16.14
CA THR A 347 -34.36 8.98 15.43
C THR A 347 -34.29 8.77 13.91
N ASP A 348 -35.11 9.52 13.17
CA ASP A 348 -35.01 9.72 11.72
C ASP A 348 -34.11 10.93 11.45
N ALA A 349 -32.94 10.69 10.87
CA ALA A 349 -31.91 11.69 10.60
C ALA A 349 -32.00 12.27 9.18
N ILE A 350 -33.07 11.99 8.45
CA ILE A 350 -33.30 12.56 7.13
C ILE A 350 -33.80 13.99 7.26
N GLY A 351 -33.03 14.92 6.69
CA GLY A 351 -33.32 16.35 6.67
C GLY A 351 -33.40 16.90 5.25
N THR A 352 -33.44 18.23 5.14
CA THR A 352 -33.30 18.94 3.86
C THR A 352 -31.84 19.18 3.51
N ILE A 353 -31.56 19.46 2.24
CA ILE A 353 -30.21 19.87 1.79
C ILE A 353 -29.74 21.08 2.63
N PRO A 354 -28.50 21.06 3.18
CA PRO A 354 -27.96 22.19 3.93
C PRO A 354 -27.95 23.48 3.10
N GLU A 355 -28.30 24.62 3.72
CA GLU A 355 -28.45 25.91 3.02
C GLU A 355 -27.18 26.34 2.28
N ASN A 356 -26.01 26.13 2.89
CA ASN A 356 -24.70 26.44 2.31
C ASN A 356 -24.35 25.58 1.08
N ARG A 357 -25.02 24.44 0.88
CA ARG A 357 -24.83 23.55 -0.29
C ARG A 357 -25.99 23.59 -1.28
N MET A 358 -27.07 24.29 -0.94
CA MET A 358 -28.27 24.34 -1.77
C MET A 358 -27.94 24.80 -3.19
N ASN A 359 -27.21 25.91 -3.37
CA ASN A 359 -26.90 26.43 -4.70
C ASN A 359 -26.02 25.49 -5.55
N GLN A 360 -25.19 24.67 -4.91
CA GLN A 360 -24.30 23.71 -5.60
C GLN A 360 -25.06 22.44 -6.00
N LEU A 361 -25.95 21.96 -5.13
CA LEU A 361 -26.73 20.73 -5.32
C LEU A 361 -28.07 20.96 -6.01
N TYR A 362 -28.54 22.21 -6.12
CA TYR A 362 -29.85 22.54 -6.67
C TYR A 362 -29.71 23.36 -7.95
N LEU A 363 -29.80 22.70 -9.11
CA LEU A 363 -29.70 23.33 -10.45
C LEU A 363 -30.99 24.08 -10.89
N HIS A 364 -31.72 24.72 -9.98
CA HIS A 364 -33.05 25.30 -10.24
C HIS A 364 -34.08 24.32 -10.85
N ASN A 365 -33.86 23.02 -10.69
CA ASN A 365 -34.80 21.98 -11.12
C ASN A 365 -35.85 21.79 -10.02
N ARG A 366 -37.11 22.16 -10.30
CA ARG A 366 -38.23 22.04 -9.35
C ARG A 366 -38.47 20.61 -8.87
N ASP A 367 -38.07 19.63 -9.66
CA ASP A 367 -38.28 18.20 -9.38
C ASP A 367 -37.08 17.54 -8.68
N PHE A 368 -36.01 18.26 -8.34
CA PHE A 368 -34.85 17.69 -7.65
C PHE A 368 -35.21 17.21 -6.22
N PRO A 369 -34.66 16.09 -5.71
CA PRO A 369 -35.01 15.56 -4.41
C PRO A 369 -34.54 16.53 -3.31
N LYS A 370 -35.45 16.87 -2.39
CA LYS A 370 -35.20 17.89 -1.36
C LYS A 370 -34.70 17.32 -0.04
N HIS A 371 -34.81 16.01 0.13
CA HIS A 371 -34.48 15.32 1.38
C HIS A 371 -33.30 14.37 1.20
N GLY A 372 -32.50 14.27 2.25
CA GLY A 372 -31.30 13.43 2.30
C GLY A 372 -30.75 13.34 3.72
N GLY A 373 -29.89 12.35 3.95
CA GLY A 373 -29.05 12.33 5.14
C GLY A 373 -27.75 13.07 4.84
N PHE A 374 -27.47 14.14 5.57
CA PHE A 374 -26.32 15.00 5.29
C PHE A 374 -25.42 15.11 6.50
N LEU A 375 -24.10 15.12 6.27
CA LEU A 375 -23.13 15.49 7.28
C LEU A 375 -23.06 17.02 7.36
N ASN A 376 -22.77 17.51 8.56
CA ASN A 376 -22.48 18.92 8.79
C ASN A 376 -20.98 19.16 8.66
N ASP A 377 -20.58 20.42 8.46
CA ASP A 377 -19.20 20.90 8.56
C ASP A 377 -18.18 20.09 7.71
N ILE A 378 -18.62 19.56 6.56
CA ILE A 378 -17.78 18.74 5.67
C ILE A 378 -16.59 19.51 5.06
N ASP A 379 -16.62 20.84 5.15
CA ASP A 379 -15.55 21.74 4.72
C ASP A 379 -14.50 21.98 5.81
N TYR A 380 -14.74 21.55 7.05
CA TYR A 380 -13.82 21.69 8.18
C TYR A 380 -12.83 20.53 8.21
N PHE A 381 -11.58 20.82 8.57
CA PHE A 381 -10.51 19.83 8.64
C PHE A 381 -9.29 20.38 9.38
N ASP A 382 -8.72 19.60 10.32
CA ASP A 382 -7.45 19.96 10.96
C ASP A 382 -6.25 19.60 10.07
N ALA A 383 -6.05 20.39 9.00
CA ALA A 383 -4.98 20.16 8.03
C ALA A 383 -3.59 20.13 8.68
N LYS A 384 -3.36 20.96 9.71
CA LYS A 384 -2.05 21.04 10.38
C LYS A 384 -1.75 19.76 11.14
N PHE A 385 -2.73 19.19 11.85
CA PHE A 385 -2.59 17.92 12.53
C PHE A 385 -2.18 16.81 11.56
N PHE A 386 -2.80 16.77 10.39
CA PHE A 386 -2.51 15.76 9.36
C PHE A 386 -1.30 16.07 8.47
N LYS A 387 -0.50 17.10 8.80
CA LYS A 387 0.66 17.56 8.02
C LYS A 387 0.33 17.93 6.58
N ILE A 388 -0.87 18.46 6.35
CA ILE A 388 -1.36 18.90 5.04
C ILE A 388 -1.30 20.42 4.96
N SER A 389 -0.68 20.95 3.91
CA SER A 389 -0.59 22.40 3.71
C SER A 389 -1.97 23.00 3.41
N PRO A 390 -2.24 24.28 3.73
CA PRO A 390 -3.53 24.91 3.41
C PRO A 390 -3.89 24.83 1.91
N ILE A 391 -2.91 24.98 1.03
CA ILE A 391 -3.10 24.92 -0.45
C ILE A 391 -3.50 23.51 -0.89
N GLU A 392 -2.89 22.48 -0.29
CA GLU A 392 -3.27 21.10 -0.54
C GLU A 392 -4.64 20.79 0.05
N ALA A 393 -4.91 21.22 1.29
CA ALA A 393 -6.16 20.97 1.99
C ALA A 393 -7.34 21.52 1.19
N GLU A 394 -7.24 22.70 0.58
CA GLU A 394 -8.28 23.27 -0.28
C GLU A 394 -8.61 22.36 -1.48
N LYS A 395 -7.62 21.68 -2.07
CA LYS A 395 -7.80 20.80 -3.23
C LYS A 395 -8.10 19.35 -2.86
N LEU A 396 -7.93 18.99 -1.60
CA LEU A 396 -8.17 17.65 -1.09
C LEU A 396 -9.68 17.38 -1.00
N ASP A 397 -10.16 16.28 -1.57
CA ASP A 397 -11.57 15.88 -1.44
C ASP A 397 -11.97 15.76 0.05
N PRO A 398 -13.06 16.41 0.50
CA PRO A 398 -13.60 16.24 1.85
C PRO A 398 -13.75 14.78 2.30
N GLN A 399 -13.98 13.85 1.37
CA GLN A 399 -13.99 12.41 1.67
C GLN A 399 -12.66 11.92 2.24
N HIS A 400 -11.52 12.39 1.72
CA HIS A 400 -10.20 12.04 2.24
C HIS A 400 -9.95 12.66 3.61
N ARG A 401 -10.40 13.91 3.81
CA ARG A 401 -10.26 14.66 5.06
C ARG A 401 -11.00 13.96 6.20
N ILE A 402 -12.28 13.66 5.99
CA ILE A 402 -13.11 12.95 6.98
C ILE A 402 -12.56 11.54 7.24
N LEU A 403 -12.06 10.84 6.21
CA LEU A 403 -11.44 9.53 6.42
C LEU A 403 -10.21 9.59 7.32
N LEU A 404 -9.35 10.61 7.20
CA LEU A 404 -8.18 10.79 8.07
C LEU A 404 -8.59 11.00 9.53
N GLU A 405 -9.61 11.82 9.79
CA GLU A 405 -10.15 12.05 11.13
C GLU A 405 -10.79 10.78 11.71
N VAL A 406 -11.68 10.14 10.94
CA VAL A 406 -12.38 8.93 11.39
C VAL A 406 -11.42 7.75 11.56
N SER A 407 -10.38 7.61 10.74
CA SER A 407 -9.38 6.57 10.95
C SER A 407 -8.56 6.83 12.20
N TRP A 408 -8.18 8.08 12.48
CA TRP A 408 -7.46 8.45 13.70
C TRP A 408 -8.25 8.03 14.94
N GLU A 409 -9.51 8.45 15.01
CA GLU A 409 -10.42 8.10 16.10
C GLU A 409 -10.65 6.59 16.23
N ALA A 410 -10.68 5.85 15.10
CA ALA A 410 -10.84 4.40 15.15
C ALA A 410 -9.64 3.72 15.84
N PHE A 411 -8.42 4.22 15.64
CA PHE A 411 -7.23 3.76 16.36
C PHE A 411 -7.24 4.18 17.83
N GLU A 412 -7.64 5.42 18.15
CA GLU A 412 -7.80 5.87 19.55
C GLU A 412 -8.84 5.03 20.29
N ASN A 413 -9.99 4.76 19.66
CA ASN A 413 -11.02 3.89 20.21
C ASN A 413 -10.57 2.41 20.32
N ALA A 414 -9.55 1.99 19.55
CA ALA A 414 -8.91 0.70 19.73
C ALA A 414 -7.93 0.65 20.92
N GLY A 415 -7.65 1.81 21.55
CA GLY A 415 -6.61 1.95 22.56
C GLY A 415 -5.21 1.80 21.99
N ILE A 416 -5.02 2.11 20.70
CA ILE A 416 -3.74 2.00 20.00
C ILE A 416 -3.19 3.41 19.76
N ASP A 417 -2.00 3.67 20.28
CA ASP A 417 -1.20 4.80 19.82
C ASP A 417 -0.70 4.49 18.40
N VAL A 418 -1.38 5.04 17.40
CA VAL A 418 -1.10 4.78 15.98
C VAL A 418 0.31 5.21 15.58
N THR A 419 0.95 6.12 16.34
CA THR A 419 2.34 6.53 16.07
C THR A 419 3.34 5.41 16.34
N THR A 420 2.98 4.43 17.18
CA THR A 420 3.80 3.23 17.43
C THR A 420 3.74 2.21 16.29
N LEU A 421 2.84 2.40 15.32
CA LEU A 421 2.64 1.53 14.16
C LEU A 421 3.37 2.01 12.89
N GLN A 422 4.19 3.06 12.99
CA GLN A 422 5.02 3.51 11.87
C GLN A 422 5.96 2.38 11.39
N GLY A 423 6.01 2.16 10.08
CA GLY A 423 6.74 1.07 9.44
C GLY A 423 6.10 -0.32 9.60
N SER A 424 4.93 -0.43 10.24
CA SER A 424 4.29 -1.74 10.44
C SER A 424 3.58 -2.25 9.18
N GLN A 425 3.39 -3.57 9.12
CA GLN A 425 2.56 -4.25 8.11
C GLN A 425 1.05 -4.06 8.40
N THR A 426 0.61 -2.80 8.57
CA THR A 426 -0.81 -2.45 8.73
C THR A 426 -1.43 -2.24 7.35
N GLY A 427 -2.50 -2.96 7.03
CA GLY A 427 -3.24 -2.81 5.78
C GLY A 427 -4.31 -1.71 5.85
N VAL A 428 -4.61 -1.08 4.72
CA VAL A 428 -5.67 -0.07 4.56
C VAL A 428 -6.58 -0.47 3.40
N PHE A 429 -7.86 -0.66 3.69
CA PHE A 429 -8.88 -1.06 2.72
C PHE A 429 -10.03 -0.07 2.76
N SER A 430 -10.19 0.73 1.71
CA SER A 430 -11.17 1.82 1.68
C SER A 430 -12.20 1.65 0.57
N GLY A 431 -13.48 1.72 0.92
CA GLY A 431 -14.59 1.78 -0.02
C GLY A 431 -14.98 3.23 -0.35
N ILE A 432 -14.96 3.60 -1.62
CA ILE A 432 -15.41 4.91 -2.13
C ILE A 432 -16.04 4.71 -3.50
N PHE A 433 -17.04 5.52 -3.85
CA PHE A 433 -17.76 5.40 -5.13
C PHE A 433 -17.86 6.73 -5.89
N THR A 434 -18.07 7.85 -5.19
CA THR A 434 -18.28 9.14 -5.84
C THR A 434 -16.98 9.93 -6.02
N SER A 435 -16.93 10.77 -7.05
CA SER A 435 -15.84 11.70 -7.32
C SER A 435 -16.36 13.12 -7.51
N ASP A 436 -17.38 13.48 -6.72
CA ASP A 436 -18.13 14.73 -6.89
C ASP A 436 -17.23 15.96 -6.74
N TYR A 437 -16.24 15.92 -5.85
CA TYR A 437 -15.32 17.04 -5.64
C TYR A 437 -14.46 17.32 -6.88
N LYS A 438 -14.04 16.25 -7.58
CA LYS A 438 -13.34 16.37 -8.86
C LYS A 438 -14.19 17.13 -9.88
N LEU A 439 -15.47 16.77 -9.99
CA LEU A 439 -16.41 17.42 -10.91
C LEU A 439 -16.65 18.90 -10.54
N LEU A 440 -16.69 19.23 -9.25
CA LEU A 440 -16.80 20.62 -8.79
C LEU A 440 -15.56 21.44 -9.20
N HIS A 441 -14.35 20.90 -9.01
CA HIS A 441 -13.11 21.54 -9.45
C HIS A 441 -13.10 21.78 -10.96
N GLU A 442 -13.46 20.77 -11.75
CA GLU A 442 -13.50 20.87 -13.22
C GLU A 442 -14.48 21.95 -13.73
N ARG A 443 -15.52 22.28 -12.94
CA ARG A 443 -16.49 23.34 -13.27
C ARG A 443 -16.05 24.73 -12.87
N ALA A 444 -15.36 24.84 -11.74
CA ALA A 444 -15.06 26.12 -11.13
C ALA A 444 -13.85 26.84 -11.77
N LEU A 445 -12.95 26.11 -12.44
CA LEU A 445 -11.57 26.59 -12.64
C LEU A 445 -11.00 26.29 -14.05
N PRO A 446 -11.28 27.13 -15.08
CA PRO A 446 -10.93 26.82 -16.47
C PRO A 446 -9.45 26.94 -16.89
N ASP A 447 -8.63 27.78 -16.24
CA ASP A 447 -7.38 28.26 -16.89
C ASP A 447 -6.01 28.01 -16.22
N ASP A 448 -5.86 27.52 -14.96
CA ASP A 448 -4.51 27.17 -14.41
C ASP A 448 -4.50 26.28 -13.14
N HIS A 449 -5.10 25.08 -13.18
CA HIS A 449 -5.31 24.26 -11.95
C HIS A 449 -4.91 22.79 -12.04
N ALA A 450 -4.31 22.37 -13.15
CA ALA A 450 -3.73 21.04 -13.27
C ALA A 450 -2.39 20.98 -12.50
N ASP A 451 -2.45 21.07 -11.18
CA ASP A 451 -1.32 20.82 -10.32
C ASP A 451 -1.40 19.45 -9.63
N ILE A 452 -0.33 19.11 -8.93
CA ILE A 452 -0.20 17.82 -8.28
C ILE A 452 -1.22 17.64 -7.15
N TYR A 453 -1.67 18.70 -6.48
CA TYR A 453 -2.62 18.63 -5.38
C TYR A 453 -4.04 18.41 -5.87
N TYR A 454 -4.40 18.89 -7.06
CA TYR A 454 -5.63 18.46 -7.73
C TYR A 454 -5.58 16.95 -8.03
N ALA A 455 -4.52 16.49 -8.71
CA ALA A 455 -4.38 15.09 -9.11
C ALA A 455 -4.38 14.11 -7.92
N THR A 456 -3.67 14.47 -6.84
CA THR A 456 -3.57 13.66 -5.61
C THR A 456 -4.68 13.92 -4.60
N GLY A 457 -5.39 15.02 -4.74
CA GLY A 457 -6.48 15.42 -3.84
C GLY A 457 -7.80 14.75 -4.18
N THR A 458 -8.03 14.40 -5.45
CA THR A 458 -9.31 13.85 -5.93
C THR A 458 -9.22 12.43 -6.49
N SER A 459 -8.04 11.82 -6.49
CA SER A 459 -7.87 10.46 -7.04
C SER A 459 -8.32 9.41 -6.02
N ALA A 460 -9.22 8.51 -6.43
CA ALA A 460 -9.66 7.40 -5.59
C ALA A 460 -8.48 6.54 -5.09
N SER A 461 -7.47 6.26 -5.92
CA SER A 461 -6.31 5.45 -5.51
C SER A 461 -5.49 6.10 -4.38
N THR A 462 -5.56 7.43 -4.26
CA THR A 462 -4.84 8.15 -3.22
C THR A 462 -5.56 8.15 -1.87
N VAL A 463 -6.79 7.66 -1.77
CA VAL A 463 -7.50 7.53 -0.48
C VAL A 463 -6.73 6.60 0.47
N ALA A 464 -6.54 5.34 0.07
CA ALA A 464 -5.80 4.37 0.88
C ALA A 464 -4.33 4.76 0.97
N GLY A 465 -3.74 5.26 -0.12
CA GLY A 465 -2.35 5.71 -0.15
C GLY A 465 -2.07 6.85 0.83
N ARG A 466 -3.00 7.81 1.00
CA ARG A 466 -2.85 8.95 1.91
C ARG A 466 -2.95 8.54 3.36
N LEU A 467 -3.86 7.62 3.68
CA LEU A 467 -3.94 7.02 5.02
C LEU A 467 -2.63 6.28 5.34
N SER A 468 -2.18 5.39 4.45
CA SER A 468 -0.91 4.68 4.62
C SER A 468 0.28 5.63 4.72
N TYR A 469 0.33 6.68 3.91
CA TYR A 469 1.40 7.67 3.92
C TYR A 469 1.45 8.45 5.24
N PHE A 470 0.30 8.94 5.72
CA PHE A 470 0.23 9.72 6.94
C PHE A 470 0.66 8.92 8.17
N TYR A 471 0.21 7.66 8.28
CA TYR A 471 0.55 6.78 9.39
C TYR A 471 1.87 5.99 9.22
N ASP A 472 2.51 6.09 8.05
CA ASP A 472 3.67 5.28 7.66
C ASP A 472 3.39 3.75 7.70
N PHE A 473 2.24 3.33 7.17
CA PHE A 473 1.88 1.92 7.06
C PHE A 473 2.46 1.28 5.79
N GLN A 474 3.01 0.07 5.93
CA GLN A 474 3.69 -0.68 4.85
C GLN A 474 2.92 -1.94 4.42
N GLY A 475 1.72 -2.18 4.94
CA GLY A 475 0.81 -3.23 4.47
C GLY A 475 0.06 -2.85 3.18
N PRO A 476 -0.84 -3.72 2.70
CA PRO A 476 -1.61 -3.47 1.47
C PRO A 476 -2.47 -2.20 1.61
N GLY A 477 -2.35 -1.26 0.66
CA GLY A 477 -3.19 -0.07 0.57
C GLY A 477 -4.11 -0.14 -0.65
N ILE A 478 -5.40 -0.41 -0.45
CA ILE A 478 -6.36 -0.67 -1.53
C ILE A 478 -7.57 0.23 -1.37
N THR A 479 -7.88 0.97 -2.43
CA THR A 479 -9.17 1.64 -2.60
C THR A 479 -9.99 0.88 -3.63
N LEU A 480 -11.26 0.64 -3.34
CA LEU A 480 -12.16 -0.11 -4.20
C LEU A 480 -13.53 0.56 -4.34
N ASP A 481 -14.13 0.34 -5.51
CA ASP A 481 -15.48 0.76 -5.84
C ASP A 481 -16.28 -0.47 -6.29
N THR A 482 -17.16 -0.92 -5.40
CA THR A 482 -18.21 -1.91 -5.70
C THR A 482 -19.59 -1.28 -5.47
N ALA A 483 -19.70 0.03 -5.72
CA ALA A 483 -20.87 0.85 -5.44
C ALA A 483 -21.30 0.74 -3.96
N CYS A 484 -22.57 0.44 -3.70
CA CYS A 484 -23.14 0.38 -2.36
C CYS A 484 -22.54 -0.73 -1.46
N SER A 485 -21.86 -1.72 -2.02
CA SER A 485 -21.19 -2.79 -1.25
C SER A 485 -19.74 -2.50 -0.90
N SER A 486 -19.18 -1.36 -1.34
CA SER A 486 -17.75 -1.01 -1.22
C SER A 486 -17.18 -1.23 0.18
N SER A 487 -17.80 -0.66 1.22
CA SER A 487 -17.28 -0.83 2.58
C SER A 487 -17.28 -2.27 3.10
N LEU A 488 -18.28 -3.11 2.78
CA LEU A 488 -18.22 -4.53 3.19
C LEU A 488 -17.25 -5.34 2.33
N THR A 489 -17.07 -4.98 1.06
CA THR A 489 -16.01 -5.57 0.24
C THR A 489 -14.63 -5.22 0.81
N ALA A 490 -14.43 -3.99 1.31
CA ALA A 490 -13.21 -3.58 2.00
C ALA A 490 -12.98 -4.38 3.28
N VAL A 491 -14.02 -4.57 4.11
CA VAL A 491 -13.96 -5.46 5.30
C VAL A 491 -13.60 -6.90 4.89
N HIS A 492 -14.22 -7.44 3.85
CA HIS A 492 -13.92 -8.79 3.34
C HIS A 492 -12.44 -8.93 2.93
N MET A 493 -11.92 -7.98 2.15
CA MET A 493 -10.52 -7.97 1.73
C MET A 493 -9.57 -7.86 2.92
N ALA A 494 -9.86 -6.96 3.87
CA ALA A 494 -9.08 -6.81 5.09
C ALA A 494 -9.04 -8.11 5.91
N CYS A 495 -10.20 -8.77 6.11
CA CYS A 495 -10.25 -10.07 6.78
C CYS A 495 -9.40 -11.12 6.05
N HIS A 496 -9.46 -11.16 4.71
CA HIS A 496 -8.70 -12.13 3.93
C HIS A 496 -7.19 -11.87 3.98
N SER A 497 -6.75 -10.61 3.86
CA SER A 497 -5.34 -10.24 3.98
C SER A 497 -4.78 -10.54 5.36
N LEU A 498 -5.55 -10.33 6.44
CA LEU A 498 -5.18 -10.75 7.80
C LEU A 498 -5.05 -12.28 7.91
N LYS A 499 -6.03 -13.05 7.39
CA LYS A 499 -5.97 -14.52 7.37
C LYS A 499 -4.80 -15.07 6.54
N LYS A 500 -4.32 -14.31 5.55
CA LYS A 500 -3.16 -14.66 4.72
C LYS A 500 -1.85 -14.11 5.24
N ASN A 501 -1.84 -13.43 6.39
CA ASN A 501 -0.67 -12.77 6.96
C ASN A 501 -0.01 -11.76 5.99
N GLU A 502 -0.79 -11.15 5.09
CA GLU A 502 -0.33 -10.02 4.26
C GLU A 502 -0.22 -8.73 5.09
N CYS A 503 -0.98 -8.66 6.19
CA CYS A 503 -0.89 -7.63 7.21
C CYS A 503 -1.21 -8.23 8.58
N ASP A 504 -0.76 -7.56 9.65
CA ASP A 504 -0.94 -8.00 11.04
C ASP A 504 -2.07 -7.25 11.76
N LEU A 505 -2.45 -6.10 11.18
CA LEU A 505 -3.51 -5.20 11.59
C LEU A 505 -4.12 -4.61 10.31
N ALA A 506 -5.42 -4.34 10.29
CA ALA A 506 -6.03 -3.71 9.12
C ALA A 506 -7.05 -2.63 9.51
N LEU A 507 -6.98 -1.50 8.81
CA LEU A 507 -8.02 -0.48 8.78
C LEU A 507 -8.96 -0.79 7.60
N ALA A 508 -10.24 -1.04 7.88
CA ALA A 508 -11.26 -1.14 6.85
C ALA A 508 -12.26 -0.01 7.02
N CYS A 509 -12.52 0.76 5.96
CA CYS A 509 -13.36 1.94 6.02
C CYS A 509 -14.21 2.13 4.76
N GLY A 510 -15.19 3.03 4.85
CA GLY A 510 -15.89 3.55 3.69
C GLY A 510 -16.51 4.91 3.93
N ILE A 511 -16.56 5.71 2.88
CA ILE A 511 -17.00 7.11 2.90
C ILE A 511 -17.92 7.36 1.70
N ASN A 512 -18.90 8.22 1.90
CA ASN A 512 -19.70 8.79 0.83
C ASN A 512 -20.10 10.22 1.16
N LEU A 513 -19.90 11.13 0.21
CA LEU A 513 -20.43 12.49 0.24
C LEU A 513 -21.21 12.81 -1.04
N ILE A 514 -22.18 13.70 -0.92
CA ILE A 514 -23.03 14.19 -2.01
C ILE A 514 -22.68 15.65 -2.23
N LEU A 515 -21.77 15.90 -3.18
CA LEU A 515 -21.27 17.25 -3.47
C LEU A 515 -21.74 17.75 -4.84
N SER A 516 -22.27 16.87 -5.69
CA SER A 516 -22.76 17.21 -7.02
C SER A 516 -24.19 16.71 -7.30
N PRO A 517 -24.98 17.44 -8.11
CA PRO A 517 -26.37 17.08 -8.39
C PRO A 517 -26.55 15.97 -9.45
N GLU A 518 -25.50 15.59 -10.17
CA GLU A 518 -25.60 14.74 -11.37
C GLU A 518 -26.08 13.34 -11.05
N LEU A 519 -25.44 12.68 -10.07
CA LEU A 519 -25.81 11.32 -9.67
C LEU A 519 -27.20 11.28 -9.04
N THR A 520 -27.55 12.29 -8.23
CA THR A 520 -28.91 12.40 -7.69
C THR A 520 -29.96 12.49 -8.80
N GLN A 521 -29.73 13.30 -9.84
CA GLN A 521 -30.63 13.39 -10.98
C GLN A 521 -30.68 12.09 -11.79
N ALA A 522 -29.55 11.44 -11.99
CA ALA A 522 -29.49 10.16 -12.71
C ALA A 522 -30.30 9.08 -11.97
N PHE A 523 -30.12 8.96 -10.66
CA PHE A 523 -30.85 7.99 -9.83
C PHE A 523 -32.35 8.32 -9.73
N GLN A 524 -32.72 9.61 -9.68
CA GLN A 524 -34.12 10.01 -9.76
C GLN A 524 -34.74 9.61 -11.11
N LYS A 525 -34.07 9.91 -12.23
CA LYS A 525 -34.55 9.53 -13.58
C LYS A 525 -34.63 8.02 -13.76
N ALA A 526 -33.75 7.27 -13.10
CA ALA A 526 -33.78 5.81 -13.06
C ALA A 526 -34.87 5.24 -12.13
N GLY A 527 -35.62 6.08 -11.41
CA GLY A 527 -36.67 5.65 -10.48
C GLY A 527 -36.16 4.98 -9.22
N MET A 528 -34.91 5.22 -8.83
CA MET A 528 -34.29 4.59 -7.65
C MET A 528 -34.61 5.32 -6.34
N LEU A 529 -34.91 6.62 -6.42
CA LEU A 529 -35.07 7.48 -5.25
C LEU A 529 -36.53 7.58 -4.79
N SER A 530 -36.73 7.54 -3.48
CA SER A 530 -38.05 7.76 -2.87
C SER A 530 -38.48 9.23 -3.06
N PRO A 531 -39.67 9.49 -3.61
CA PRO A 531 -40.21 10.86 -3.74
C PRO A 531 -40.51 11.54 -2.39
N ASP A 532 -40.78 10.76 -1.34
CA ASP A 532 -41.06 11.27 0.01
C ASP A 532 -39.82 11.32 0.91
N GLY A 533 -38.66 10.94 0.37
CA GLY A 533 -37.37 11.11 1.03
C GLY A 533 -37.12 10.14 2.17
N ARG A 534 -37.77 8.98 2.22
CA ARG A 534 -37.52 7.97 3.27
C ARG A 534 -37.29 6.58 2.70
N CYS A 535 -36.39 5.83 3.34
CA CYS A 535 -36.29 4.39 3.14
C CYS A 535 -37.38 3.71 3.98
N LYS A 536 -38.39 3.14 3.32
CA LYS A 536 -39.51 2.43 3.97
C LYS A 536 -39.33 0.92 3.83
N THR A 537 -38.18 0.45 4.30
CA THR A 537 -37.73 -0.92 4.10
C THR A 537 -38.76 -1.94 4.60
N PHE A 538 -39.16 -2.85 3.72
CA PHE A 538 -40.18 -3.90 3.88
C PHE A 538 -41.64 -3.44 3.96
N ASP A 539 -41.91 -2.14 3.92
CA ASP A 539 -43.27 -1.61 4.00
C ASP A 539 -44.00 -1.72 2.66
N ALA A 540 -45.33 -1.83 2.69
CA ALA A 540 -46.19 -1.84 1.51
C ALA A 540 -46.09 -0.55 0.68
N THR A 541 -45.63 0.55 1.27
CA THR A 541 -45.45 1.85 0.60
C THR A 541 -44.00 2.15 0.21
N ALA A 542 -43.12 1.14 0.26
CA ALA A 542 -41.74 1.20 -0.23
C ALA A 542 -41.71 1.67 -1.70
N ASN A 543 -41.00 2.76 -1.98
CA ASN A 543 -41.02 3.47 -3.26
C ASN A 543 -39.64 3.99 -3.70
N GLY A 544 -38.56 3.45 -3.14
CA GLY A 544 -37.18 3.87 -3.41
C GLY A 544 -36.40 4.15 -2.14
N TYR A 545 -35.11 4.48 -2.29
CA TYR A 545 -34.26 4.88 -1.16
C TYR A 545 -34.04 6.40 -1.14
N VAL A 546 -33.61 6.93 0.00
CA VAL A 546 -33.12 8.31 0.11
C VAL A 546 -31.60 8.30 0.18
N ARG A 547 -30.93 9.15 -0.62
CA ARG A 547 -29.46 9.24 -0.60
C ARG A 547 -28.99 9.82 0.73
N SER A 548 -27.81 9.38 1.17
CA SER A 548 -27.18 9.91 2.37
C SER A 548 -25.66 9.96 2.25
N GLU A 549 -25.07 10.81 3.06
CA GLU A 549 -23.65 10.91 3.34
C GLU A 549 -23.28 10.08 4.57
N GLY A 550 -22.02 9.69 4.70
CA GLY A 550 -21.55 9.00 5.89
C GLY A 550 -20.14 8.44 5.74
N CYS A 551 -19.46 8.26 6.88
CA CYS A 551 -18.15 7.67 7.01
C CYS A 551 -18.13 6.65 8.15
N GLY A 552 -17.48 5.52 7.96
CA GLY A 552 -17.19 4.59 9.04
C GLY A 552 -15.86 3.88 8.84
N ALA A 553 -15.20 3.56 9.95
CA ALA A 553 -13.95 2.81 9.99
C ALA A 553 -13.99 1.77 11.10
N VAL A 554 -13.36 0.61 10.86
CA VAL A 554 -13.11 -0.43 11.86
C VAL A 554 -11.65 -0.87 11.83
N ILE A 555 -11.10 -1.14 13.00
CA ILE A 555 -9.76 -1.72 13.18
C ILE A 555 -9.91 -3.22 13.39
N LEU A 556 -9.27 -4.00 12.53
CA LEU A 556 -9.37 -5.44 12.44
C LEU A 556 -8.04 -6.09 12.80
N LYS A 557 -8.11 -7.18 13.57
CA LYS A 557 -6.94 -7.95 14.01
C LYS A 557 -7.27 -9.44 14.11
N PRO A 558 -6.34 -10.36 13.84
CA PRO A 558 -6.58 -11.78 14.12
C PRO A 558 -6.96 -11.96 15.59
N LEU A 559 -8.06 -12.69 15.85
CA LEU A 559 -8.67 -12.76 17.19
C LEU A 559 -7.67 -13.19 18.26
N GLU A 560 -6.83 -14.18 17.97
CA GLU A 560 -5.86 -14.69 18.93
C GLU A 560 -4.79 -13.67 19.29
N ARG A 561 -4.37 -12.85 18.31
CA ARG A 561 -3.45 -11.74 18.55
C ARG A 561 -4.12 -10.62 19.32
N ALA A 562 -5.38 -10.30 19.02
CA ALA A 562 -6.14 -9.32 19.81
C ALA A 562 -6.25 -9.74 21.29
N ILE A 563 -6.47 -11.03 21.55
CA ILE A 563 -6.47 -11.58 22.92
C ILE A 563 -5.07 -11.51 23.54
N ALA A 564 -4.03 -11.92 22.80
CA ALA A 564 -2.65 -11.92 23.29
C ALA A 564 -2.16 -10.52 23.66
N ASP A 565 -2.57 -9.52 22.88
CA ASP A 565 -2.19 -8.12 23.06
C ASP A 565 -3.16 -7.37 24.00
N ASN A 566 -4.07 -8.10 24.65
CA ASN A 566 -5.06 -7.57 25.59
C ASN A 566 -5.89 -6.41 25.02
N ASN A 567 -6.21 -6.47 23.73
CA ASN A 567 -7.07 -5.50 23.08
C ASN A 567 -8.53 -5.68 23.54
N THR A 568 -9.27 -4.58 23.59
CA THR A 568 -10.73 -4.63 23.76
C THR A 568 -11.34 -5.23 22.50
N ILE A 569 -12.09 -6.32 22.64
CA ILE A 569 -12.77 -6.98 21.51
C ILE A 569 -14.23 -6.53 21.51
N LEU A 570 -14.59 -5.68 20.56
CA LEU A 570 -15.95 -5.15 20.41
C LEU A 570 -16.90 -6.20 19.83
N ALA A 571 -16.43 -6.93 18.82
CA ALA A 571 -17.12 -8.05 18.20
C ALA A 571 -16.12 -8.95 17.44
N VAL A 572 -16.60 -10.09 16.95
CA VAL A 572 -15.80 -11.05 16.18
C VAL A 572 -16.48 -11.35 14.85
N ILE A 573 -15.80 -11.03 13.75
CA ILE A 573 -16.18 -11.45 12.40
C ILE A 573 -15.82 -12.93 12.27
N SER A 574 -16.85 -13.77 12.13
CA SER A 574 -16.68 -15.21 12.06
C SER A 574 -16.44 -15.69 10.63
N GLY A 575 -17.04 -15.05 9.63
CA GLY A 575 -16.80 -15.33 8.22
C GLY A 575 -17.31 -14.21 7.33
N THR A 576 -16.92 -14.21 6.05
CA THR A 576 -17.37 -13.20 5.07
C THR A 576 -17.48 -13.81 3.69
N ALA A 577 -18.26 -13.20 2.79
CA ALA A 577 -18.28 -13.56 1.38
C ALA A 577 -18.56 -12.36 0.48
N VAL A 578 -18.01 -12.42 -0.73
CA VAL A 578 -18.34 -11.54 -1.86
C VAL A 578 -18.66 -12.40 -3.08
N ASN A 579 -19.66 -11.99 -3.88
CA ASN A 579 -19.97 -12.56 -5.19
C ASN A 579 -20.57 -11.52 -6.14
N HIS A 580 -21.01 -11.95 -7.33
CA HIS A 580 -21.69 -11.10 -8.31
C HIS A 580 -23.00 -11.73 -8.77
N ASP A 581 -23.94 -10.89 -9.17
CA ASP A 581 -25.24 -11.28 -9.71
C ASP A 581 -25.17 -12.00 -11.07
N GLY A 582 -24.01 -11.97 -11.74
CA GLY A 582 -23.84 -12.46 -13.12
C GLY A 582 -24.81 -11.77 -14.10
N ALA A 583 -25.29 -12.53 -15.08
CA ALA A 583 -26.36 -12.08 -15.96
C ALA A 583 -27.70 -12.08 -15.20
N SER A 584 -28.25 -10.90 -14.95
CA SER A 584 -29.58 -10.67 -14.35
C SER A 584 -30.50 -9.90 -15.33
N ASN A 585 -31.67 -9.45 -14.88
CA ASN A 585 -32.66 -8.73 -15.71
C ASN A 585 -32.25 -7.29 -16.07
N GLY A 586 -30.99 -6.92 -15.87
CA GLY A 586 -30.41 -5.61 -16.13
C GLY A 586 -29.24 -5.39 -15.18
N LEU A 587 -28.28 -4.53 -15.56
CA LEU A 587 -27.07 -4.30 -14.75
C LEU A 587 -27.39 -3.97 -13.29
N THR A 588 -28.47 -3.21 -13.06
CA THR A 588 -28.89 -2.74 -11.74
C THR A 588 -29.97 -3.61 -11.08
N ALA A 589 -30.38 -4.71 -11.73
CA ALA A 589 -31.43 -5.59 -11.21
C ALA A 589 -30.81 -6.64 -10.27
N PRO A 590 -31.30 -6.75 -9.02
CA PRO A 590 -30.75 -7.70 -8.04
C PRO A 590 -31.06 -9.15 -8.42
N ASN A 591 -30.20 -10.08 -8.01
CA ASN A 591 -30.39 -11.51 -8.22
C ASN A 591 -30.52 -12.30 -6.90
N GLY A 592 -31.74 -12.74 -6.57
CA GLY A 592 -32.01 -13.47 -5.33
C GLY A 592 -31.26 -14.80 -5.18
N ARG A 593 -30.92 -15.49 -6.29
CA ARG A 593 -30.12 -16.73 -6.23
C ARG A 593 -28.67 -16.41 -5.88
N SER A 594 -28.14 -15.32 -6.39
CA SER A 594 -26.79 -14.86 -6.04
C SER A 594 -26.72 -14.43 -4.58
N GLN A 595 -27.75 -13.75 -4.05
CA GLN A 595 -27.85 -13.41 -2.64
C GLN A 595 -27.98 -14.66 -1.74
N GLU A 596 -28.77 -15.68 -2.14
CA GLU A 596 -28.85 -16.98 -1.44
C GLU A 596 -27.48 -17.68 -1.36
N ASN A 597 -26.76 -17.74 -2.49
CA ASN A 597 -25.44 -18.33 -2.57
C ASN A 597 -24.41 -17.56 -1.73
N LEU A 598 -24.50 -16.22 -1.70
CA LEU A 598 -23.65 -15.34 -0.92
C LEU A 598 -23.77 -15.65 0.57
N ILE A 599 -25.00 -15.63 1.09
CA ILE A 599 -25.31 -15.94 2.51
C ILE A 599 -24.81 -17.33 2.86
N THR A 600 -25.08 -18.32 2.01
CA THR A 600 -24.62 -19.71 2.22
C THR A 600 -23.10 -19.81 2.29
N LYS A 601 -22.38 -19.07 1.44
CA LYS A 601 -20.91 -19.03 1.43
C LYS A 601 -20.36 -18.36 2.68
N ALA A 602 -20.96 -17.25 3.13
CA ALA A 602 -20.55 -16.57 4.36
C ALA A 602 -20.79 -17.45 5.61
N LEU A 603 -21.94 -18.12 5.70
CA LEU A 603 -22.22 -19.09 6.77
C LEU A 603 -21.22 -20.24 6.78
N LYS A 604 -20.82 -20.73 5.61
CA LYS A 604 -19.78 -21.76 5.48
C LYS A 604 -18.42 -21.26 5.94
N ASP A 605 -18.00 -20.07 5.52
CA ASP A 605 -16.75 -19.43 6.00
C ASP A 605 -16.77 -19.24 7.52
N ALA A 606 -17.93 -18.86 8.07
CA ALA A 606 -18.14 -18.70 9.51
C ALA A 606 -18.22 -20.01 10.30
N SER A 607 -18.28 -21.17 9.61
CA SER A 607 -18.62 -22.45 10.22
C SER A 607 -19.88 -22.40 11.08
N ALA A 608 -20.87 -21.61 10.66
CA ALA A 608 -22.11 -21.34 11.38
C ALA A 608 -23.32 -21.98 10.68
N LYS A 609 -24.31 -22.38 11.47
CA LYS A 609 -25.60 -22.83 10.95
C LYS A 609 -26.54 -21.63 10.77
N PRO A 610 -27.49 -21.67 9.81
CA PRO A 610 -28.47 -20.60 9.67
C PRO A 610 -29.26 -20.34 10.97
N SER A 611 -29.51 -21.36 11.79
CA SER A 611 -30.19 -21.25 13.09
C SER A 611 -29.38 -20.53 14.17
N ASP A 612 -28.07 -20.40 14.01
CA ASP A 612 -27.21 -19.70 14.96
C ASP A 612 -27.35 -18.18 14.82
N ILE A 613 -27.79 -17.71 13.65
CA ILE A 613 -28.02 -16.30 13.36
C ILE A 613 -29.39 -15.87 13.89
N SER A 614 -29.41 -14.82 14.70
CA SER A 614 -30.63 -14.30 15.34
C SER A 614 -31.07 -12.95 14.81
N TYR A 615 -30.15 -12.20 14.18
CA TYR A 615 -30.42 -10.91 13.58
C TYR A 615 -29.79 -10.83 12.18
N VAL A 616 -30.45 -10.18 11.22
CA VAL A 616 -29.83 -9.80 9.94
C VAL A 616 -30.03 -8.31 9.74
N GLU A 617 -28.92 -7.59 9.66
CA GLU A 617 -28.88 -6.23 9.14
C GLU A 617 -28.90 -6.31 7.62
N THR A 618 -30.06 -6.05 7.04
CA THR A 618 -30.28 -6.21 5.61
C THR A 618 -29.73 -5.03 4.81
N HIS A 619 -29.52 -5.25 3.51
CA HIS A 619 -29.27 -4.15 2.60
C HIS A 619 -30.49 -3.22 2.56
N GLY A 620 -31.71 -3.76 2.41
CA GLY A 620 -32.95 -3.12 2.83
C GLY A 620 -33.14 -1.68 2.35
N THR A 621 -33.17 -1.46 1.04
CA THR A 621 -33.24 -0.12 0.45
C THR A 621 -34.64 0.48 0.41
N GLY A 622 -35.70 -0.28 0.74
CA GLY A 622 -37.06 0.23 0.58
C GLY A 622 -37.48 0.34 -0.88
N THR A 623 -36.87 -0.50 -1.74
CA THR A 623 -37.20 -0.56 -3.17
C THR A 623 -38.24 -1.63 -3.44
N ILE A 624 -39.14 -1.37 -4.39
CA ILE A 624 -40.26 -2.27 -4.75
C ILE A 624 -39.77 -3.67 -5.13
N LEU A 625 -38.63 -3.76 -5.82
CA LEU A 625 -38.05 -5.04 -6.27
C LEU A 625 -36.98 -5.59 -5.33
N GLY A 626 -36.14 -4.73 -4.75
CA GLY A 626 -34.99 -5.17 -3.95
C GLY A 626 -35.41 -5.87 -2.67
N ASP A 627 -36.35 -5.29 -1.92
CA ASP A 627 -36.78 -5.83 -0.64
C ASP A 627 -37.40 -7.23 -0.78
N PRO A 628 -38.33 -7.51 -1.72
CA PRO A 628 -38.82 -8.87 -1.95
C PRO A 628 -37.74 -9.88 -2.36
N VAL A 629 -36.78 -9.46 -3.18
CA VAL A 629 -35.68 -10.34 -3.63
C VAL A 629 -34.78 -10.71 -2.45
N GLU A 630 -34.41 -9.74 -1.62
CA GLU A 630 -33.58 -9.96 -0.44
C GLU A 630 -34.28 -10.83 0.60
N ILE A 631 -35.55 -10.54 0.92
CA ILE A 631 -36.29 -11.34 1.89
C ILE A 631 -36.48 -12.78 1.37
N LYS A 632 -36.69 -12.99 0.07
CA LYS A 632 -36.75 -14.35 -0.48
C LYS A 632 -35.43 -15.11 -0.34
N ALA A 633 -34.29 -14.44 -0.48
CA ALA A 633 -32.98 -15.05 -0.25
C ALA A 633 -32.79 -15.40 1.24
N ILE A 634 -33.23 -14.54 2.15
CA ILE A 634 -33.23 -14.78 3.60
C ILE A 634 -34.15 -15.95 3.97
N GLU A 635 -35.33 -16.07 3.36
CA GLU A 635 -36.25 -17.19 3.56
C GLU A 635 -35.58 -18.53 3.25
N LYS A 636 -34.95 -18.62 2.09
CA LYS A 636 -34.34 -19.85 1.60
C LYS A 636 -33.11 -20.29 2.39
N THR A 637 -32.45 -19.35 3.05
CA THR A 637 -31.22 -19.59 3.82
C THR A 637 -31.50 -19.69 5.30
N TYR A 638 -31.94 -18.61 5.94
CA TYR A 638 -32.18 -18.51 7.38
C TYR A 638 -33.55 -19.02 7.83
N GLY A 639 -34.54 -19.05 6.93
CA GLY A 639 -35.90 -19.49 7.25
C GLY A 639 -36.07 -21.02 7.28
N LYS A 640 -35.30 -21.75 6.46
CA LYS A 640 -35.45 -23.21 6.33
C LYS A 640 -35.16 -23.94 7.64
N GLY A 641 -36.18 -24.59 8.19
CA GLY A 641 -36.07 -25.36 9.44
C GLY A 641 -36.02 -24.49 10.70
N ARG A 642 -36.29 -23.19 10.59
CA ARG A 642 -36.37 -22.29 11.74
C ARG A 642 -37.70 -22.48 12.49
N PRO A 643 -37.67 -22.76 13.80
CA PRO A 643 -38.87 -22.83 14.62
C PRO A 643 -39.58 -21.47 14.75
N LYS A 644 -40.93 -21.47 14.81
CA LYS A 644 -41.73 -20.23 14.91
C LYS A 644 -41.52 -19.48 16.24
N ASP A 645 -41.13 -20.18 17.30
CA ASP A 645 -40.82 -19.66 18.62
C ASP A 645 -39.40 -19.06 18.73
N THR A 646 -38.56 -19.22 17.70
CA THR A 646 -37.23 -18.59 17.61
C THR A 646 -37.06 -17.83 16.29
N PRO A 647 -37.88 -16.77 16.09
CA PRO A 647 -37.92 -16.03 14.84
C PRO A 647 -36.59 -15.32 14.56
N LEU A 648 -36.31 -15.11 13.27
CA LEU A 648 -35.20 -14.28 12.82
C LEU A 648 -35.58 -12.80 12.92
N ILE A 649 -34.76 -11.98 13.55
CA ILE A 649 -35.01 -10.55 13.57
C ILE A 649 -34.32 -9.93 12.34
N ILE A 650 -35.02 -9.06 11.62
CA ILE A 650 -34.47 -8.38 10.44
C ILE A 650 -34.67 -6.88 10.58
N GLY A 651 -33.68 -6.10 10.14
CA GLY A 651 -33.78 -4.65 10.18
C GLY A 651 -32.81 -3.95 9.24
N SER A 652 -32.98 -2.64 9.06
CA SER A 652 -32.06 -1.82 8.26
C SER A 652 -31.86 -0.43 8.86
N VAL A 653 -30.59 -0.05 9.00
CA VAL A 653 -30.10 1.26 9.43
C VAL A 653 -30.53 2.37 8.48
N LYS A 654 -30.82 2.04 7.22
CA LYS A 654 -31.23 3.01 6.20
C LYS A 654 -32.55 3.69 6.53
N THR A 655 -33.35 3.09 7.40
CA THR A 655 -34.60 3.69 7.89
C THR A 655 -34.34 4.86 8.85
N ASN A 656 -33.16 4.93 9.48
CA ASN A 656 -32.73 6.01 10.35
C ASN A 656 -31.92 7.08 9.61
N ILE A 657 -30.90 6.66 8.85
CA ILE A 657 -29.90 7.58 8.29
C ILE A 657 -29.91 7.64 6.76
N GLY A 658 -30.84 6.96 6.09
CA GLY A 658 -30.84 6.87 4.64
C GLY A 658 -29.74 5.95 4.09
N HIS A 659 -29.59 5.94 2.77
CA HIS A 659 -28.61 5.10 2.11
C HIS A 659 -27.27 5.83 1.97
N THR A 660 -26.32 5.51 2.85
CA THR A 660 -24.95 6.09 2.83
C THR A 660 -24.02 5.49 1.75
N GLU A 661 -24.60 4.94 0.68
CA GLU A 661 -23.94 4.39 -0.51
C GLU A 661 -22.69 3.55 -0.20
N ALA A 662 -21.48 3.99 -0.57
CA ALA A 662 -20.25 3.24 -0.33
C ALA A 662 -19.99 2.95 1.17
N ALA A 663 -20.49 3.80 2.07
CA ALA A 663 -20.41 3.63 3.53
C ALA A 663 -21.60 2.84 4.13
N ALA A 664 -22.57 2.39 3.32
CA ALA A 664 -23.77 1.72 3.84
C ALA A 664 -23.48 0.38 4.52
N GLY A 665 -22.50 -0.34 4.00
CA GLY A 665 -22.01 -1.58 4.58
C GLY A 665 -21.46 -1.41 5.98
N ILE A 666 -20.51 -0.49 6.15
CA ILE A 666 -19.87 -0.23 7.45
C ILE A 666 -20.86 0.40 8.45
N ALA A 667 -21.83 1.19 8.01
CA ALA A 667 -22.90 1.70 8.87
C ALA A 667 -23.73 0.56 9.48
N GLY A 668 -24.13 -0.43 8.66
CA GLY A 668 -24.82 -1.63 9.11
C GLY A 668 -23.96 -2.48 10.05
N LEU A 669 -22.66 -2.62 9.76
CA LEU A 669 -21.72 -3.34 10.62
C LEU A 669 -21.59 -2.67 12.00
N ILE A 670 -21.36 -1.36 12.04
CA ILE A 670 -21.22 -0.60 13.29
C ILE A 670 -22.51 -0.67 14.13
N LYS A 671 -23.68 -0.48 13.51
CA LYS A 671 -24.98 -0.69 14.19
C LYS A 671 -25.07 -2.09 14.80
N THR A 672 -24.66 -3.11 14.07
CA THR A 672 -24.73 -4.51 14.52
C THR A 672 -23.77 -4.75 15.70
N VAL A 673 -22.54 -4.24 15.65
CA VAL A 673 -21.57 -4.31 16.75
C VAL A 673 -22.12 -3.62 17.99
N LEU A 674 -22.67 -2.41 17.85
CA LEU A 674 -23.31 -1.69 18.96
C LEU A 674 -24.50 -2.47 19.55
N SER A 675 -25.33 -3.05 18.69
CA SER A 675 -26.48 -3.86 19.12
C SER A 675 -26.05 -5.11 19.90
N ILE A 676 -24.95 -5.76 19.49
CA ILE A 676 -24.34 -6.89 20.21
C ILE A 676 -23.81 -6.43 21.58
N HIS A 677 -23.07 -5.32 21.59
CA HIS A 677 -22.45 -4.76 22.79
C HIS A 677 -23.49 -4.38 23.85
N HIS A 678 -24.53 -3.63 23.45
CA HIS A 678 -25.60 -3.20 24.35
C HIS A 678 -26.66 -4.28 24.60
N GLY A 679 -26.69 -5.35 23.80
CA GLY A 679 -27.71 -6.39 23.91
C GLY A 679 -29.11 -5.87 23.60
N ILE A 680 -29.24 -4.93 22.67
CA ILE A 680 -30.48 -4.28 22.27
C ILE A 680 -30.50 -4.22 20.75
N ILE A 681 -31.63 -4.57 20.13
CA ILE A 681 -31.89 -4.33 18.71
C ILE A 681 -32.74 -3.05 18.61
N PRO A 682 -32.24 -1.99 17.95
CA PRO A 682 -32.97 -0.74 17.76
C PRO A 682 -34.26 -0.90 16.97
N ALA A 683 -35.15 0.09 17.09
CA ALA A 683 -36.37 0.16 16.29
C ALA A 683 -36.06 0.34 14.79
N HIS A 684 -36.82 -0.36 13.95
CA HIS A 684 -36.85 -0.24 12.50
C HIS A 684 -37.95 0.74 12.12
N LEU A 685 -37.55 1.87 11.55
CA LEU A 685 -38.47 2.96 11.27
C LEU A 685 -39.24 2.74 9.96
N ASN A 686 -40.29 3.53 9.75
CA ASN A 686 -41.06 3.59 8.49
C ASN A 686 -41.71 2.27 8.06
N PHE A 687 -41.93 1.34 8.99
CA PHE A 687 -42.62 0.07 8.74
C PHE A 687 -43.96 0.02 9.49
N GLN A 688 -45.05 -0.03 8.73
CA GLN A 688 -46.43 -0.08 9.22
C GLN A 688 -47.16 -1.33 8.74
N ASN A 689 -47.09 -1.63 7.44
CA ASN A 689 -47.73 -2.78 6.84
C ASN A 689 -46.72 -3.56 5.99
N PRO A 690 -46.66 -4.89 6.08
CA PRO A 690 -45.72 -5.67 5.28
C PRO A 690 -46.03 -5.52 3.79
N ASN A 691 -44.98 -5.41 2.98
CA ASN A 691 -45.10 -5.41 1.52
C ASN A 691 -45.80 -6.69 1.04
N PRO A 692 -46.86 -6.59 0.20
CA PRO A 692 -47.63 -7.76 -0.25
C PRO A 692 -46.83 -8.75 -1.11
N HIS A 693 -45.69 -8.32 -1.65
CA HIS A 693 -44.75 -9.19 -2.37
C HIS A 693 -43.78 -9.94 -1.45
N ILE A 694 -43.82 -9.66 -0.14
CA ILE A 694 -43.03 -10.33 0.89
C ILE A 694 -43.94 -11.27 1.67
N SER A 695 -43.66 -12.57 1.60
CA SER A 695 -44.38 -13.57 2.40
C SER A 695 -43.79 -13.63 3.81
N MET A 696 -44.21 -12.72 4.69
CA MET A 696 -43.77 -12.69 6.09
C MET A 696 -44.18 -13.95 6.87
N ASP A 697 -45.17 -14.73 6.42
CA ASP A 697 -45.53 -16.01 7.06
C ASP A 697 -44.58 -17.15 6.67
N ALA A 698 -43.86 -17.03 5.54
CA ALA A 698 -42.94 -18.05 5.04
C ALA A 698 -41.58 -18.01 5.75
N ILE A 699 -41.26 -16.88 6.39
CA ILE A 699 -40.11 -16.75 7.28
C ILE A 699 -40.66 -16.47 8.67
N PRO A 700 -40.39 -17.27 9.70
CA PRO A 700 -40.64 -16.82 11.06
C PRO A 700 -39.68 -15.66 11.35
N ALA A 701 -40.05 -14.44 10.96
CA ALA A 701 -39.23 -13.23 11.08
C ALA A 701 -39.98 -12.08 11.75
N ILE A 702 -39.22 -11.23 12.45
CA ILE A 702 -39.73 -10.05 13.14
C ILE A 702 -39.01 -8.82 12.61
N VAL A 703 -39.78 -7.79 12.24
CA VAL A 703 -39.28 -6.42 12.02
C VAL A 703 -39.55 -5.63 13.31
N PRO A 704 -38.53 -5.17 14.04
CA PRO A 704 -38.70 -4.57 15.37
C PRO A 704 -39.24 -3.14 15.26
N GLN A 705 -40.55 -2.91 15.44
CA GLN A 705 -41.12 -1.54 15.43
C GLN A 705 -40.77 -0.72 16.68
N GLN A 706 -40.30 -1.38 17.74
CA GLN A 706 -39.79 -0.79 18.96
C GLN A 706 -38.47 -1.47 19.30
N GLN A 707 -37.62 -0.79 20.09
CA GLN A 707 -36.40 -1.43 20.58
C GLN A 707 -36.73 -2.70 21.36
N MET A 708 -35.91 -3.72 21.19
CA MET A 708 -36.08 -4.99 21.90
C MET A 708 -34.77 -5.45 22.53
N THR A 709 -34.86 -6.11 23.68
CA THR A 709 -33.71 -6.76 24.28
C THR A 709 -33.26 -7.91 23.38
N TRP A 710 -31.95 -8.03 23.18
CA TRP A 710 -31.31 -9.16 22.51
C TRP A 710 -30.70 -10.08 23.57
N PRO A 711 -31.34 -11.20 23.93
CA PRO A 711 -30.88 -12.05 25.03
C PRO A 711 -29.47 -12.61 24.79
N SER A 712 -28.70 -12.78 25.86
CA SER A 712 -27.35 -13.38 25.83
C SER A 712 -27.33 -14.88 26.17
N GLU A 713 -28.50 -15.50 26.38
CA GLU A 713 -28.63 -16.93 26.69
C GLU A 713 -28.02 -17.82 25.61
N LYS A 714 -28.07 -17.35 24.37
CA LYS A 714 -27.28 -17.86 23.24
C LYS A 714 -26.30 -16.79 22.80
N LYS A 715 -25.21 -17.21 22.17
CA LYS A 715 -24.26 -16.28 21.54
C LYS A 715 -25.01 -15.41 20.52
N ARG A 716 -24.96 -14.09 20.71
CA ARG A 716 -25.52 -13.13 19.75
C ARG A 716 -24.71 -13.22 18.46
N MET A 717 -25.36 -13.66 17.40
CA MET A 717 -24.78 -13.70 16.06
C MET A 717 -25.74 -13.07 15.07
N ALA A 718 -25.16 -12.29 14.15
CA ALA A 718 -25.86 -11.58 13.10
C ALA A 718 -25.16 -11.77 11.75
N GLY A 719 -25.91 -11.56 10.67
CA GLY A 719 -25.37 -11.32 9.35
C GLY A 719 -25.59 -9.87 8.94
N VAL A 720 -24.68 -9.30 8.13
CA VAL A 720 -24.78 -7.95 7.57
C VAL A 720 -24.64 -8.01 6.06
N SER A 721 -25.65 -7.54 5.33
CA SER A 721 -25.69 -7.57 3.85
C SER A 721 -25.47 -6.19 3.23
N SER A 722 -24.71 -6.13 2.14
CA SER A 722 -24.74 -4.96 1.25
C SER A 722 -24.59 -5.36 -0.23
N PHE A 723 -25.43 -4.78 -1.09
CA PHE A 723 -25.53 -5.12 -2.51
C PHE A 723 -25.27 -3.89 -3.38
N GLY A 724 -24.26 -3.96 -4.24
CA GLY A 724 -23.91 -2.89 -5.17
C GLY A 724 -24.83 -2.90 -6.39
N PHE A 725 -25.21 -1.72 -6.90
CA PHE A 725 -26.03 -1.64 -8.11
C PHE A 725 -25.31 -2.14 -9.37
N SER A 726 -24.00 -2.37 -9.32
CA SER A 726 -23.24 -3.04 -10.38
C SER A 726 -23.41 -4.57 -10.38
N GLY A 727 -24.05 -5.13 -9.35
CA GLY A 727 -24.27 -6.55 -9.15
C GLY A 727 -23.29 -7.22 -8.18
N THR A 728 -22.29 -6.49 -7.64
CA THR A 728 -21.38 -7.03 -6.63
C THR A 728 -22.01 -7.03 -5.24
N ASN A 729 -22.11 -8.21 -4.63
CA ASN A 729 -22.74 -8.40 -3.32
C ASN A 729 -21.71 -8.78 -2.26
N ALA A 730 -21.92 -8.32 -1.03
CA ALA A 730 -21.10 -8.66 0.13
C ALA A 730 -21.98 -9.05 1.33
N HIS A 731 -21.53 -10.04 2.10
CA HIS A 731 -22.15 -10.47 3.35
C HIS A 731 -21.08 -10.80 4.40
N VAL A 732 -21.29 -10.35 5.63
CA VAL A 732 -20.39 -10.52 6.79
C VAL A 732 -21.13 -11.21 7.92
#